data_AF-A0A507DEZ0-F1
#
_entry.id   AF-A0A507DEZ0-F1
#
_cell.length_a   1.000
_cell.length_b   1.000
_cell.length_c   1.000
_cell.angle_alpha   90.00
_cell.angle_beta   90.00
_cell.angle_gamma   90.00
#
_symmetry.space_group_name_H-M   'P 1'
#
loop_
_entity.id
_entity.type
_entity.pdbx_description
1 polymer ?
#
loop_
_entity_poly.entity_id
_entity_poly.type
_entity_poly.pdbx_seq_one_letter_code
_entity_poly.pdbx_strand_id
1 'polypeptide(L)'
;MFCSIELSLSNSQVYNAVAGTAIAILTATAYYIFSSNSKFRHSRQHRRKQRTAQSYSPLLDQHPSLQYIASGLTEKGSMSVVGIDFGNMNTVVAVARNRGIDVIVNEVSNRATPSLASFGEKQRYLGEAAKSQEIGNFKNTVACLKRLVGRAHNDPEILKFEKRFINSNLVEAEDGEVAASVMYQGEQKEFTATQLTAMFFTQVKDFTSKELKSPVTDVVISCPGWFTDRQRRALSDAAEVAGLTPLRILNDTTASALGYGLTKTDLPDASVNPNVKPRIVVFVDVGESSYQVSVVSFVKGKLVVKGTAYDRNLGGRNFDEVLAEHYIEEFTTKFKIDIGSNAKARYRLRAACEKVKKVLSANPVTQLSVECIMDDKDVSAVVKREDFEEWAASLIQRFEPPIKEALEAAGVTPSAVDFVELVGGSTRVPALKSFLASMFDASKLSTTLNQDEAVARGCALQCAILSPGLKVRDFSVQDWNAYPVEVSWDPASVPLPKSGVKESKMEVFPVGNAVPNTKYVTLHRALNDDELAAGSGSVTFDLDVNYVDSGNAARSIPSGIGTHIGKWIIQGIKKISPQKDDVVTATGAERSQATIRVKAKLDGNVVVSLEGAQQIEEVDVPVKEEVEASKDKKPESKEDGSAMDMSEDSAAPANKATESTASLKDTPNETSVPKPVHGQPKTKRVVRKYDLAIKAQTPSHPREVIEKWRALELEMETSDKLVMDTADRKNALEEYIYETRSKLEMAWTEYIIDADRQAFLAELSKMEDWLYSEGEDTTKSVYVQNLNHLKQMGDPVAFRYREWDERPRAERMFREYANSVLIGLQAEDGRYAHIPAEDLEKVEAEVRKKVNWLNESIGKQNSMERHQDVFVTNETINQEKKNLFHVVNPILSKPKPASKKEDKSATPQPSASTPPDGNAGQPPAGGEEVMEVDTNASEEKREMEVD
;
A
#
# COMPACT_ATOMS: atom_id res chain seq x y z
N MET A 1 1.12 7.71 49.63
CA MET A 1 1.03 6.52 50.51
C MET A 1 0.71 5.36 49.58
N PHE A 2 1.60 4.42 49.27
CA PHE A 2 2.36 3.48 50.12
C PHE A 2 1.47 2.50 50.93
N CYS A 3 1.07 1.43 50.25
CA CYS A 3 1.08 0.03 50.72
C CYS A 3 1.00 -0.84 49.44
N SER A 4 2.03 -1.62 49.06
CA SER A 4 2.59 -2.82 49.70
C SER A 4 1.90 -4.12 49.24
N ILE A 5 2.41 -4.69 48.15
CA ILE A 5 2.36 -6.13 47.87
C ILE A 5 3.81 -6.57 47.64
N GLU A 6 4.33 -7.44 48.50
CA GLU A 6 5.67 -7.99 48.37
C GLU A 6 5.67 -9.19 47.42
N LEU A 7 6.47 -9.13 46.35
CA LEU A 7 6.84 -10.29 45.56
C LEU A 7 8.32 -10.58 45.79
N SER A 8 8.60 -11.62 46.58
CA SER A 8 9.93 -12.00 47.07
C SER A 8 10.75 -12.74 46.01
N LEU A 9 11.13 -12.04 44.94
CA LEU A 9 12.14 -12.52 43.99
C LEU A 9 13.53 -11.99 44.37
N SER A 10 14.51 -12.89 44.43
CA SER A 10 15.88 -12.50 44.79
C SER A 10 16.51 -11.66 43.69
N ASN A 11 17.23 -10.59 44.07
CA ASN A 11 17.93 -9.71 43.11
C ASN A 11 18.84 -10.49 42.14
N SER A 12 19.39 -11.63 42.57
CA SER A 12 20.19 -12.53 41.73
C SER A 12 19.41 -13.04 40.51
N GLN A 13 18.13 -13.42 40.65
CA GLN A 13 17.34 -13.95 39.54
C GLN A 13 17.00 -12.88 38.51
N VAL A 14 16.62 -11.67 38.95
CA VAL A 14 16.36 -10.53 38.04
C VAL A 14 17.65 -10.13 37.32
N TYR A 15 18.78 -10.05 38.03
CA TYR A 15 20.07 -9.71 37.41
C TYR A 15 20.52 -10.75 36.38
N ASN A 16 20.34 -12.05 36.67
CA ASN A 16 20.65 -13.12 35.72
C ASN A 16 19.71 -13.13 34.50
N ALA A 17 18.42 -12.81 34.66
CA ALA A 17 17.49 -12.69 33.55
C ALA A 17 17.85 -11.50 32.63
N VAL A 18 18.12 -10.33 33.20
CA VAL A 18 18.53 -9.14 32.43
C VAL A 18 19.88 -9.36 31.75
N ALA A 19 20.86 -9.97 32.45
CA ALA A 19 22.15 -10.33 31.87
C ALA A 19 22.01 -11.36 30.74
N GLY A 20 21.14 -12.37 30.89
CA GLY A 20 20.85 -13.36 29.86
C GLY A 20 20.29 -12.73 28.58
N THR A 21 19.29 -11.84 28.72
CA THR A 21 18.71 -11.09 27.60
C THR A 21 19.73 -10.17 26.93
N ALA A 22 20.54 -9.45 27.71
CA ALA A 22 21.61 -8.60 27.17
C ALA A 22 22.68 -9.40 26.41
N ILE A 23 23.08 -10.56 26.92
CA ILE A 23 24.02 -11.49 26.25
C ILE A 23 23.40 -12.06 24.97
N ALA A 24 22.12 -12.42 24.98
CA ALA A 24 21.41 -12.91 23.79
C ALA A 24 21.37 -11.83 22.68
N ILE A 25 21.00 -10.59 23.03
CA ILE A 25 20.99 -9.44 22.10
C ILE A 25 22.40 -9.20 21.55
N LEU A 26 23.42 -9.06 22.42
CA LEU A 26 24.81 -8.85 21.98
C LEU A 26 25.33 -9.99 21.09
N THR A 27 24.91 -11.23 21.34
CA THR A 27 25.28 -12.39 20.52
C THR A 27 24.58 -12.37 19.16
N ALA A 28 23.32 -11.95 19.09
CA ALA A 28 22.59 -11.74 17.84
C ALA A 28 23.18 -10.59 17.00
N THR A 29 23.51 -9.46 17.63
CA THR A 29 24.19 -8.33 16.96
C THR A 29 25.57 -8.75 16.44
N ALA A 30 26.33 -9.53 17.22
CA ALA A 30 27.60 -10.09 16.75
C ALA A 30 27.41 -11.07 15.58
N TYR A 31 26.38 -11.93 15.61
CA TYR A 31 26.05 -12.82 14.50
C TYR A 31 25.72 -12.04 13.21
N TYR A 32 24.96 -10.95 13.30
CA TYR A 32 24.68 -10.06 12.17
C TYR A 32 25.95 -9.42 11.58
N ILE A 33 26.82 -8.84 12.43
CA ILE A 33 28.07 -8.18 12.02
C ILE A 33 29.05 -9.17 11.35
N PHE A 34 29.10 -10.42 11.81
CA PHE A 34 30.00 -11.43 11.22
C PHE A 34 29.42 -12.22 10.03
N SER A 35 28.10 -12.32 9.90
CA SER A 35 27.46 -13.05 8.77
C SER A 35 27.30 -12.19 7.51
N SER A 36 27.13 -10.88 7.67
CA SER A 36 27.01 -9.91 6.56
C SER A 36 28.33 -9.64 5.82
N ASN A 37 29.47 -10.04 6.38
CA ASN A 37 30.81 -9.70 5.86
C ASN A 37 31.45 -10.87 5.09
N SER A 38 31.44 -10.80 3.75
CA SER A 38 31.68 -11.94 2.86
C SER A 38 33.07 -12.62 2.96
N LYS A 39 34.07 -11.93 3.54
CA LYS A 39 35.48 -12.35 3.51
C LYS A 39 35.86 -13.52 4.44
N PHE A 40 34.98 -13.99 5.33
CA PHE A 40 35.35 -14.92 6.42
C PHE A 40 34.73 -16.33 6.41
N ARG A 41 34.05 -16.74 5.32
CA ARG A 41 33.28 -18.01 5.22
C ARG A 41 34.05 -19.33 5.44
N HIS A 42 35.38 -19.35 5.57
CA HIS A 42 36.19 -20.59 5.57
C HIS A 42 37.15 -20.78 6.78
N SER A 43 37.06 -19.98 7.84
CA SER A 43 37.96 -20.15 9.00
C SER A 43 37.56 -21.30 9.95
N ARG A 44 38.53 -21.96 10.60
CA ARG A 44 38.26 -22.97 11.66
C ARG A 44 37.49 -22.40 12.86
N GLN A 45 37.61 -21.10 13.14
CA GLN A 45 36.83 -20.44 14.19
C GLN A 45 35.33 -20.40 13.86
N HIS A 46 34.95 -20.24 12.59
CA HIS A 46 33.55 -20.18 12.17
C HIS A 46 32.80 -21.48 12.48
N ARG A 47 33.41 -22.65 12.20
CA ARG A 47 32.85 -23.97 12.56
C ARG A 47 32.79 -24.19 14.07
N ARG A 48 33.76 -23.67 14.85
CA ARG A 48 33.75 -23.78 16.32
C ARG A 48 32.61 -22.96 16.93
N LYS A 49 32.33 -21.75 16.40
CA LYS A 49 31.21 -20.89 16.84
C LYS A 49 29.83 -21.40 16.40
N GLN A 50 29.69 -22.04 15.24
CA GLN A 50 28.43 -22.68 14.84
C GLN A 50 27.98 -23.78 15.83
N ARG A 51 28.91 -24.60 16.34
CA ARG A 51 28.60 -25.56 17.41
C ARG A 51 28.12 -24.90 18.70
N THR A 52 28.64 -23.71 19.03
CA THR A 52 28.18 -22.92 20.19
C THR A 52 26.78 -22.34 19.97
N ALA A 53 26.41 -21.98 18.74
CA ALA A 53 25.04 -21.53 18.44
C ALA A 53 24.02 -22.67 18.60
N GLN A 54 24.34 -23.88 18.12
CA GLN A 54 23.45 -25.04 18.22
C GLN A 54 23.13 -25.45 19.67
N SER A 55 24.02 -25.20 20.63
CA SER A 55 23.76 -25.50 22.06
C SER A 55 22.76 -24.56 22.75
N TYR A 56 22.35 -23.45 22.12
CA TYR A 56 21.36 -22.53 22.69
C TYR A 56 19.97 -22.60 22.02
N SER A 57 19.77 -23.47 21.02
CA SER A 57 18.47 -23.65 20.36
C SER A 57 17.30 -23.88 21.34
N PRO A 58 17.41 -24.73 22.38
CA PRO A 58 16.29 -25.03 23.29
C PRO A 58 15.79 -23.83 24.13
N LEU A 59 16.56 -22.74 24.21
CA LEU A 59 16.17 -21.51 24.93
C LEU A 59 15.36 -20.53 24.05
N LEU A 60 15.43 -20.67 22.72
CA LEU A 60 14.59 -19.90 21.79
C LEU A 60 13.17 -20.47 21.71
N ASP A 61 13.02 -21.78 21.84
CA ASP A 61 11.72 -22.47 21.78
C ASP A 61 10.87 -22.27 23.05
N GLN A 62 11.46 -21.76 24.14
CA GLN A 62 10.78 -21.49 25.42
C GLN A 62 10.22 -20.05 25.54
N HIS A 63 10.53 -19.15 24.59
CA HIS A 63 10.07 -17.76 24.62
C HIS A 63 9.58 -17.28 23.24
N PRO A 64 8.27 -17.43 22.92
CA PRO A 64 7.70 -17.03 21.63
C PRO A 64 7.92 -15.56 21.26
N SER A 65 8.02 -14.66 22.25
CA SER A 65 8.35 -13.24 22.04
C SER A 65 9.76 -13.02 21.47
N LEU A 66 10.72 -13.91 21.76
CA LEU A 66 12.06 -13.86 21.17
C LEU A 66 12.08 -14.43 19.75
N GLN A 67 11.22 -15.41 19.43
CA GLN A 67 11.03 -15.86 18.04
C GLN A 67 10.46 -14.73 17.16
N TYR A 68 9.52 -13.93 17.68
CA TYR A 68 8.94 -12.77 16.96
C TYR A 68 9.97 -11.66 16.69
N ILE A 69 10.88 -11.38 17.64
CA ILE A 69 11.98 -10.42 17.45
C ILE A 69 13.05 -11.00 16.48
N ALA A 70 13.30 -12.30 16.54
CA ALA A 70 14.25 -12.97 15.64
C ALA A 70 13.75 -12.98 14.19
N SER A 71 12.47 -13.33 13.94
CA SER A 71 11.89 -13.36 12.59
C SER A 71 11.96 -11.99 11.92
N GLY A 72 11.55 -10.93 12.65
CA GLY A 72 11.63 -9.53 12.20
C GLY A 72 13.05 -8.99 11.95
N LEU A 73 14.11 -9.70 12.36
CA LEU A 73 15.50 -9.38 12.06
C LEU A 73 16.13 -10.29 10.99
N THR A 74 15.51 -11.42 10.67
CA THR A 74 16.04 -12.39 9.69
C THR A 74 15.55 -12.19 8.27
N GLU A 75 14.37 -11.61 8.07
CA GLU A 75 13.91 -11.27 6.73
C GLU A 75 14.45 -9.91 6.26
N LYS A 76 15.11 -9.92 5.09
CA LYS A 76 14.90 -8.81 4.16
C LYS A 76 13.47 -8.94 3.64
N GLY A 77 12.52 -8.39 4.39
CA GLY A 77 11.10 -8.47 4.07
C GLY A 77 10.86 -8.04 2.62
N SER A 78 10.06 -8.82 1.89
CA SER A 78 9.59 -8.44 0.56
C SER A 78 8.64 -7.25 0.72
N MET A 79 9.20 -6.04 0.69
CA MET A 79 8.49 -4.81 1.05
C MET A 79 7.15 -4.73 0.32
N SER A 80 6.06 -4.70 1.09
CA SER A 80 4.70 -4.65 0.59
C SER A 80 4.53 -3.40 -0.26
N VAL A 81 4.26 -3.56 -1.55
CA VAL A 81 4.03 -2.43 -2.45
C VAL A 81 2.53 -2.19 -2.53
N VAL A 82 2.04 -1.20 -1.78
CA VAL A 82 0.62 -0.95 -1.53
C VAL A 82 0.22 0.45 -1.99
N GLY A 83 -0.87 0.53 -2.75
CA GLY A 83 -1.56 1.77 -3.12
C GLY A 83 -2.92 1.84 -2.45
N ILE A 84 -3.18 2.92 -1.73
CA ILE A 84 -4.45 3.18 -1.04
C ILE A 84 -5.13 4.34 -1.77
N ASP A 85 -6.27 4.08 -2.41
CA ASP A 85 -7.21 5.14 -2.75
C ASP A 85 -8.09 5.43 -1.54
N PHE A 86 -7.72 6.43 -0.75
CA PHE A 86 -8.52 6.91 0.37
C PHE A 86 -9.65 7.78 -0.19
N GLY A 87 -10.78 7.17 -0.55
CA GLY A 87 -11.97 7.89 -1.02
C GLY A 87 -12.88 8.33 0.14
N ASN A 88 -13.80 9.27 -0.10
CA ASN A 88 -14.61 9.83 0.99
C ASN A 88 -15.72 8.90 1.51
N MET A 89 -16.33 8.11 0.61
CA MET A 89 -17.36 7.13 0.95
C MET A 89 -16.76 5.74 1.17
N ASN A 90 -15.86 5.31 0.27
CA ASN A 90 -15.17 4.03 0.33
C ASN A 90 -13.68 4.24 -0.01
N THR A 91 -12.84 3.33 0.46
CA THR A 91 -11.41 3.23 0.20
C THR A 91 -11.11 1.94 -0.56
N VAL A 92 -10.30 2.01 -1.61
CA VAL A 92 -9.88 0.86 -2.43
C VAL A 92 -8.38 0.65 -2.27
N VAL A 93 -7.96 -0.60 -2.09
CA VAL A 93 -6.53 -0.93 -1.87
C VAL A 93 -6.04 -1.85 -2.98
N ALA A 94 -4.89 -1.51 -3.55
CA ALA A 94 -4.22 -2.29 -4.58
C ALA A 94 -2.78 -2.64 -4.17
N VAL A 95 -2.29 -3.79 -4.62
CA VAL A 95 -0.97 -4.33 -4.28
C VAL A 95 -0.22 -4.79 -5.53
N ALA A 96 1.09 -4.56 -5.58
CA ALA A 96 1.92 -5.10 -6.66
C ALA A 96 2.44 -6.49 -6.31
N ARG A 97 1.84 -7.52 -6.93
CA ARG A 97 2.24 -8.94 -6.80
C ARG A 97 2.15 -9.65 -8.14
N ASN A 98 2.78 -10.82 -8.26
CA ASN A 98 2.69 -11.70 -9.44
C ASN A 98 3.00 -11.04 -10.81
N ARG A 99 3.85 -9.99 -10.82
CA ARG A 99 4.16 -9.13 -11.99
C ARG A 99 2.99 -8.26 -12.51
N GLY A 100 1.90 -8.16 -11.75
CA GLY A 100 0.75 -7.31 -12.02
C GLY A 100 0.41 -6.37 -10.86
N ILE A 101 -0.82 -5.87 -10.89
CA ILE A 101 -1.42 -5.08 -9.80
C ILE A 101 -2.79 -5.69 -9.52
N ASP A 102 -2.99 -6.14 -8.28
CA ASP A 102 -4.25 -6.72 -7.82
C ASP A 102 -4.94 -5.74 -6.88
N VAL A 103 -6.25 -5.54 -7.03
CA VAL A 103 -7.07 -4.92 -5.98
C VAL A 103 -7.50 -6.03 -5.02
N ILE A 104 -7.18 -5.84 -3.74
CA ILE A 104 -7.47 -6.79 -2.68
C ILE A 104 -8.91 -6.66 -2.19
N VAL A 105 -9.34 -7.63 -1.39
CA VAL A 105 -10.64 -7.60 -0.71
C VAL A 105 -10.45 -7.42 0.80
N ASN A 106 -11.49 -6.92 1.46
CA ASN A 106 -11.57 -6.82 2.92
C ASN A 106 -12.18 -8.09 3.53
N GLU A 107 -12.42 -8.06 4.85
CA GLU A 107 -12.94 -9.16 5.66
C GLU A 107 -14.30 -9.73 5.21
N VAL A 108 -15.12 -8.97 4.47
CA VAL A 108 -16.40 -9.43 3.89
C VAL A 108 -16.34 -9.67 2.38
N SER A 109 -15.12 -9.83 1.83
CA SER A 109 -14.85 -10.01 0.39
C SER A 109 -15.19 -8.82 -0.52
N ASN A 110 -15.46 -7.63 0.03
CA ASN A 110 -15.68 -6.42 -0.76
C ASN A 110 -14.34 -5.82 -1.24
N ARG A 111 -14.33 -5.29 -2.47
CA ARG A 111 -13.16 -4.64 -3.12
C ARG A 111 -12.98 -3.16 -2.72
N ALA A 112 -13.92 -2.62 -1.95
CA ALA A 112 -13.94 -1.24 -1.49
C ALA A 112 -14.50 -1.21 -0.07
N THR A 113 -13.77 -0.62 0.88
CA THR A 113 -14.12 -0.60 2.31
C THR A 113 -14.69 0.77 2.70
N PRO A 114 -15.85 0.86 3.35
CA PRO A 114 -16.46 2.15 3.72
C PRO A 114 -15.56 3.04 4.61
N SER A 115 -15.35 4.29 4.22
CA SER A 115 -14.40 5.23 4.87
C SER A 115 -14.98 5.91 6.12
N LEU A 116 -15.32 5.13 7.14
CA LEU A 116 -15.89 5.60 8.41
C LEU A 116 -15.46 4.78 9.63
N ALA A 117 -15.62 5.39 10.81
CA ALA A 117 -15.43 4.78 12.12
C ALA A 117 -16.70 4.94 12.99
N SER A 118 -17.01 3.96 13.82
CA SER A 118 -18.15 3.98 14.75
C SER A 118 -17.70 3.52 16.15
N PHE A 119 -18.19 4.17 17.21
CA PHE A 119 -17.73 3.92 18.57
C PHE A 119 -18.82 3.28 19.43
N GLY A 120 -18.51 2.16 20.09
CA GLY A 120 -19.43 1.40 20.93
C GLY A 120 -19.03 1.33 22.40
N GLU A 121 -19.77 0.52 23.15
CA GLU A 121 -19.63 0.36 24.61
C GLU A 121 -18.42 -0.50 25.03
N LYS A 122 -17.82 -1.26 24.10
CA LYS A 122 -16.68 -2.16 24.37
C LYS A 122 -15.50 -1.92 23.43
N GLN A 123 -15.80 -1.77 22.14
CA GLN A 123 -14.83 -1.66 21.04
C GLN A 123 -15.24 -0.57 20.05
N ARG A 124 -14.30 -0.18 19.20
CA ARG A 124 -14.54 0.57 17.97
C ARG A 124 -15.00 -0.41 16.88
N TYR A 125 -15.72 0.13 15.90
CA TYR A 125 -16.00 -0.52 14.63
C TYR A 125 -15.41 0.34 13.53
N LEU A 126 -14.72 -0.28 12.58
CA LEU A 126 -14.02 0.40 11.49
C LEU A 126 -14.45 -0.24 10.16
N GLY A 127 -14.51 0.54 9.08
CA GLY A 127 -14.84 -0.02 7.76
C GLY A 127 -16.26 -0.60 7.67
N GLU A 128 -16.37 -1.86 7.26
CA GLU A 128 -17.64 -2.56 7.05
C GLU A 128 -18.43 -2.77 8.36
N ALA A 129 -17.71 -3.01 9.46
CA ALA A 129 -18.31 -3.09 10.78
C ALA A 129 -18.90 -1.74 11.21
N ALA A 130 -18.23 -0.62 10.89
CA ALA A 130 -18.77 0.72 11.10
C ALA A 130 -20.00 0.98 10.24
N LYS A 131 -19.99 0.53 8.97
CA LYS A 131 -21.12 0.67 8.03
C LYS A 131 -22.36 -0.09 8.49
N SER A 132 -22.19 -1.26 9.10
CA SER A 132 -23.28 -2.02 9.72
C SER A 132 -23.93 -1.27 10.88
N GLN A 133 -23.16 -0.50 11.66
CA GLN A 133 -23.65 0.28 12.79
C GLN A 133 -24.20 1.67 12.41
N GLU A 134 -23.97 2.14 11.18
CA GLU A 134 -24.12 3.53 10.76
C GLU A 134 -25.53 4.13 10.98
N ILE A 135 -26.60 3.34 10.83
CA ILE A 135 -27.99 3.80 11.03
C ILE A 135 -28.43 3.64 12.51
N GLY A 136 -27.94 2.61 13.20
CA GLY A 136 -28.26 2.37 14.62
C GLY A 136 -27.55 3.37 15.53
N ASN A 137 -26.23 3.46 15.36
CA ASN A 137 -25.28 4.24 16.15
C ASN A 137 -24.90 5.57 15.49
N PHE A 138 -25.81 6.18 14.73
CA PHE A 138 -25.54 7.30 13.82
C PHE A 138 -24.89 8.53 14.47
N LYS A 139 -25.07 8.75 15.78
CA LYS A 139 -24.42 9.85 16.53
C LYS A 139 -22.95 9.58 16.86
N ASN A 140 -22.57 8.32 17.10
CA ASN A 140 -21.20 7.92 17.40
C ASN A 140 -20.50 7.34 16.16
N THR A 141 -21.04 7.60 14.97
CA THR A 141 -20.48 7.16 13.69
C THR A 141 -19.99 8.37 12.90
N VAL A 142 -18.70 8.39 12.59
CA VAL A 142 -18.02 9.50 11.91
C VAL A 142 -17.57 9.04 10.53
N ALA A 143 -18.27 9.55 9.52
CA ALA A 143 -17.91 9.44 8.11
C ALA A 143 -17.25 10.75 7.61
N CYS A 144 -17.03 10.86 6.31
CA CYS A 144 -16.44 12.04 5.67
C CYS A 144 -15.00 12.38 6.12
N LEU A 145 -14.21 11.36 6.50
CA LEU A 145 -12.85 11.54 7.05
C LEU A 145 -11.93 12.34 6.09
N LYS A 146 -11.97 12.04 4.77
CA LYS A 146 -11.25 12.78 3.70
C LYS A 146 -11.68 14.26 3.60
N ARG A 147 -12.83 14.66 4.14
CA ARG A 147 -13.33 16.05 4.13
C ARG A 147 -12.97 16.83 5.39
N LEU A 148 -12.55 16.17 6.46
CA LEU A 148 -12.28 16.79 7.76
C LEU A 148 -10.77 16.89 8.07
N VAL A 149 -9.98 15.89 7.67
CA VAL A 149 -8.55 15.75 8.04
C VAL A 149 -7.73 17.03 7.83
N GLY A 150 -7.09 17.50 8.89
CA GLY A 150 -6.20 18.66 8.88
C GLY A 150 -6.88 20.02 8.78
N ARG A 151 -8.21 20.13 8.94
CA ARG A 151 -8.96 21.40 8.85
C ARG A 151 -9.36 21.92 10.24
N ALA A 152 -9.53 23.24 10.37
CA ALA A 152 -9.99 23.84 11.63
C ALA A 152 -11.49 23.59 11.86
N HIS A 153 -11.93 23.55 13.12
CA HIS A 153 -13.36 23.41 13.46
C HIS A 153 -14.23 24.55 12.89
N ASN A 154 -13.70 25.78 12.96
CA ASN A 154 -14.36 27.00 12.52
C ASN A 154 -14.31 27.24 10.98
N ASP A 155 -13.80 26.27 10.20
CA ASP A 155 -13.72 26.32 8.73
C ASP A 155 -15.12 26.55 8.10
N PRO A 156 -15.34 27.68 7.38
CA PRO A 156 -16.63 28.02 6.81
C PRO A 156 -17.18 27.00 5.80
N GLU A 157 -16.31 26.25 5.11
CA GLU A 157 -16.74 25.20 4.19
C GLU A 157 -17.13 23.91 4.92
N ILE A 158 -16.56 23.59 6.11
CA ILE A 158 -17.12 22.53 6.97
C ILE A 158 -18.54 22.91 7.40
N LEU A 159 -18.71 24.12 7.94
CA LEU A 159 -19.99 24.60 8.46
C LEU A 159 -21.06 24.67 7.36
N LYS A 160 -20.69 25.08 6.14
CA LYS A 160 -21.61 25.26 5.00
C LYS A 160 -21.90 23.97 4.23
N PHE A 161 -20.91 23.10 4.01
CA PHE A 161 -21.04 21.96 3.09
C PHE A 161 -20.95 20.59 3.76
N GLU A 162 -20.09 20.41 4.77
CA GLU A 162 -19.89 19.08 5.39
C GLU A 162 -20.87 18.79 6.52
N LYS A 163 -21.20 19.80 7.35
CA LYS A 163 -22.04 19.66 8.54
C LYS A 163 -23.43 19.05 8.25
N ARG A 164 -23.97 19.19 7.02
CA ARG A 164 -25.25 18.57 6.61
C ARG A 164 -25.18 17.05 6.45
N PHE A 165 -23.99 16.47 6.27
CA PHE A 165 -23.75 15.04 6.04
C PHE A 165 -23.22 14.30 7.29
N ILE A 166 -22.79 15.04 8.32
CA ILE A 166 -22.17 14.50 9.52
C ILE A 166 -23.15 14.56 10.70
N ASN A 167 -23.45 13.40 11.28
CA ASN A 167 -24.43 13.25 12.37
C ASN A 167 -23.80 13.32 13.78
N SER A 168 -22.48 13.11 13.88
CA SER A 168 -21.72 13.23 15.13
C SER A 168 -21.54 14.69 15.55
N ASN A 169 -21.33 14.92 16.84
CA ASN A 169 -21.02 16.27 17.31
C ASN A 169 -19.59 16.65 16.90
N LEU A 170 -19.42 17.80 16.25
CA LEU A 170 -18.11 18.32 15.84
C LEU A 170 -17.71 19.46 16.77
N VAL A 171 -16.51 19.35 17.33
CA VAL A 171 -15.92 20.22 18.35
C VAL A 171 -14.52 20.69 17.93
N GLU A 172 -14.00 21.71 18.60
CA GLU A 172 -12.66 22.27 18.38
C GLU A 172 -11.67 21.61 19.35
N ALA A 173 -10.61 21.00 18.82
CA ALA A 173 -9.57 20.35 19.62
C ALA A 173 -8.55 21.36 20.21
N GLU A 174 -7.65 20.89 21.08
CA GLU A 174 -6.59 21.71 21.71
C GLU A 174 -5.65 22.39 20.69
N ASP A 175 -5.52 21.82 19.49
CA ASP A 175 -4.73 22.33 18.36
C ASP A 175 -5.56 23.12 17.32
N GLY A 176 -6.86 23.28 17.57
CA GLY A 176 -7.83 23.92 16.67
C GLY A 176 -8.30 23.05 15.50
N GLU A 177 -7.82 21.81 15.33
CA GLU A 177 -8.37 20.89 14.33
C GLU A 177 -9.83 20.53 14.68
N VAL A 178 -10.62 20.23 13.65
CA VAL A 178 -11.95 19.66 13.82
C VAL A 178 -11.84 18.25 14.43
N ALA A 179 -12.54 18.05 15.55
CA ALA A 179 -12.67 16.76 16.22
C ALA A 179 -14.14 16.31 16.26
N ALA A 180 -14.36 15.00 16.40
CA ALA A 180 -15.66 14.44 16.70
C ALA A 180 -15.73 14.02 18.18
N SER A 181 -16.80 14.46 18.84
CA SER A 181 -17.14 14.10 20.23
C SER A 181 -18.14 12.94 20.21
N VAL A 182 -17.73 11.79 20.75
CA VAL A 182 -18.43 10.49 20.63
C VAL A 182 -18.51 9.77 21.97
N MET A 183 -19.51 8.90 22.14
CA MET A 183 -19.58 7.97 23.26
C MET A 183 -18.75 6.71 22.94
N TYR A 184 -17.72 6.43 23.73
CA TYR A 184 -16.84 5.26 23.58
C TYR A 184 -16.51 4.67 24.94
N GLN A 185 -16.82 3.38 25.14
CA GLN A 185 -16.65 2.67 26.42
C GLN A 185 -17.35 3.34 27.62
N GLY A 186 -18.56 3.89 27.38
CA GLY A 186 -19.36 4.58 28.40
C GLY A 186 -18.90 6.01 28.73
N GLU A 187 -17.81 6.48 28.13
CA GLU A 187 -17.25 7.82 28.32
C GLU A 187 -17.40 8.68 27.07
N GLN A 188 -17.61 9.99 27.25
CA GLN A 188 -17.53 10.94 26.15
C GLN A 188 -16.06 11.23 25.84
N LYS A 189 -15.63 10.88 24.63
CA LYS A 189 -14.24 11.01 24.15
C LYS A 189 -14.21 11.79 22.84
N GLU A 190 -13.11 12.50 22.61
CA GLU A 190 -12.96 13.41 21.46
C GLU A 190 -11.72 13.04 20.66
N PHE A 191 -11.87 12.96 19.34
CA PHE A 191 -10.81 12.55 18.41
C PHE A 191 -10.73 13.50 17.22
N THR A 192 -9.53 14.02 16.92
CA THR A 192 -9.30 14.87 15.74
C THR A 192 -9.55 14.10 14.44
N ALA A 193 -9.83 14.80 13.34
CA ALA A 193 -10.00 14.15 12.05
C ALA A 193 -8.71 13.45 11.56
N THR A 194 -7.53 13.97 11.92
CA THR A 194 -6.23 13.28 11.80
C THR A 194 -6.22 11.96 12.58
N GLN A 195 -6.62 11.94 13.87
CA GLN A 195 -6.70 10.69 14.66
C GLN A 195 -7.71 9.70 14.06
N LEU A 196 -8.92 10.14 13.70
CA LEU A 196 -9.97 9.29 13.11
C LEU A 196 -9.52 8.67 11.77
N THR A 197 -8.78 9.43 10.96
CA THR A 197 -8.17 8.93 9.73
C THR A 197 -7.10 7.88 10.02
N ALA A 198 -6.32 8.05 11.10
CA ALA A 198 -5.35 7.05 11.55
C ALA A 198 -6.02 5.74 11.99
N MET A 199 -7.12 5.79 12.76
CA MET A 199 -7.89 4.60 13.15
C MET A 199 -8.33 3.80 11.91
N PHE A 200 -8.87 4.50 10.91
CA PHE A 200 -9.28 3.88 9.66
C PHE A 200 -8.08 3.29 8.89
N PHE A 201 -6.93 3.95 8.89
CA PHE A 201 -5.69 3.41 8.33
C PHE A 201 -5.13 2.21 9.11
N THR A 202 -5.40 2.06 10.41
CA THR A 202 -5.10 0.83 11.17
C THR A 202 -5.89 -0.36 10.59
N GLN A 203 -7.20 -0.20 10.34
CA GLN A 203 -8.02 -1.24 9.69
C GLN A 203 -7.50 -1.59 8.29
N VAL A 204 -7.17 -0.58 7.48
CA VAL A 204 -6.58 -0.77 6.14
C VAL A 204 -5.27 -1.55 6.20
N LYS A 205 -4.37 -1.22 7.14
CA LYS A 205 -3.11 -1.95 7.36
C LYS A 205 -3.37 -3.41 7.78
N ASP A 206 -4.34 -3.64 8.67
CA ASP A 206 -4.63 -4.97 9.23
C ASP A 206 -5.17 -5.94 8.16
N PHE A 207 -6.22 -5.60 7.41
CA PHE A 207 -6.73 -6.49 6.36
C PHE A 207 -5.74 -6.67 5.19
N THR A 208 -5.00 -5.61 4.83
CA THR A 208 -3.94 -5.72 3.80
C THR A 208 -2.81 -6.65 4.25
N SER A 209 -2.39 -6.59 5.53
CA SER A 209 -1.35 -7.46 6.08
C SER A 209 -1.82 -8.92 6.17
N LYS A 210 -3.10 -9.16 6.46
CA LYS A 210 -3.72 -10.50 6.47
C LYS A 210 -3.76 -11.13 5.07
N GLU A 211 -4.21 -10.39 4.04
CA GLU A 211 -4.23 -10.85 2.65
C GLU A 211 -2.83 -11.08 2.07
N LEU A 212 -1.87 -10.18 2.36
CA LEU A 212 -0.48 -10.35 1.93
C LEU A 212 0.30 -11.39 2.75
N LYS A 213 -0.22 -11.79 3.92
CA LYS A 213 0.45 -12.65 4.92
C LYS A 213 1.85 -12.13 5.30
N SER A 214 1.99 -10.81 5.31
CA SER A 214 3.24 -10.06 5.47
C SER A 214 2.95 -8.67 6.04
N PRO A 215 3.78 -8.11 6.94
CA PRO A 215 3.55 -6.78 7.50
C PRO A 215 3.54 -5.68 6.43
N VAL A 216 2.53 -4.82 6.47
CA VAL A 216 2.46 -3.62 5.62
C VAL A 216 3.09 -2.43 6.33
N THR A 217 4.04 -1.77 5.66
CA THR A 217 4.67 -0.52 6.14
C THR A 217 4.60 0.57 5.07
N ASP A 218 5.18 0.34 3.90
CA ASP A 218 5.35 1.35 2.87
C ASP A 218 4.10 1.45 1.98
N VAL A 219 3.60 2.67 1.80
CA VAL A 219 2.34 2.92 1.08
C VAL A 219 2.45 4.14 0.16
N VAL A 220 1.59 4.21 -0.86
CA VAL A 220 1.24 5.44 -1.57
C VAL A 220 -0.24 5.71 -1.39
N ILE A 221 -0.60 6.92 -0.95
CA ILE A 221 -1.98 7.29 -0.58
C ILE A 221 -2.50 8.32 -1.57
N SER A 222 -3.76 8.18 -2.01
CA SER A 222 -4.44 9.15 -2.86
C SER A 222 -4.91 10.38 -2.08
N CYS A 223 -4.94 11.54 -2.75
CA CYS A 223 -5.65 12.72 -2.28
C CYS A 223 -6.14 13.57 -3.47
N PRO A 224 -7.13 14.45 -3.27
CA PRO A 224 -7.63 15.31 -4.32
C PRO A 224 -6.57 16.35 -4.69
N GLY A 225 -6.51 16.76 -5.95
CA GLY A 225 -5.50 17.72 -6.41
C GLY A 225 -5.57 19.08 -5.69
N TRP A 226 -6.74 19.42 -5.15
CA TRP A 226 -7.00 20.62 -4.35
C TRP A 226 -6.62 20.51 -2.85
N PHE A 227 -6.12 19.36 -2.36
CA PHE A 227 -5.62 19.28 -0.98
C PHE A 227 -4.44 20.23 -0.76
N THR A 228 -4.50 21.00 0.33
CA THR A 228 -3.45 21.93 0.76
C THR A 228 -2.27 21.21 1.44
N ASP A 229 -1.15 21.91 1.61
CA ASP A 229 0.06 21.44 2.29
C ASP A 229 -0.26 20.97 3.73
N ARG A 230 -1.10 21.72 4.47
CA ARG A 230 -1.61 21.33 5.80
C ARG A 230 -2.37 20.01 5.77
N GLN A 231 -3.26 19.80 4.81
CA GLN A 231 -4.04 18.55 4.70
C GLN A 231 -3.17 17.36 4.26
N ARG A 232 -2.18 17.59 3.40
CA ARG A 232 -1.19 16.57 2.98
C ARG A 232 -0.30 16.16 4.16
N ARG A 233 0.11 17.11 5.01
CA ARG A 233 0.79 16.83 6.29
C ARG A 233 -0.10 16.03 7.23
N ALA A 234 -1.31 16.48 7.52
CA ALA A 234 -2.25 15.75 8.39
C ALA A 234 -2.52 14.30 7.91
N LEU A 235 -2.63 14.08 6.59
CA LEU A 235 -2.76 12.75 6.01
C LEU A 235 -1.49 11.88 6.18
N SER A 236 -0.30 12.50 6.18
CA SER A 236 0.97 11.85 6.49
C SER A 236 1.11 11.52 7.97
N ASP A 237 0.75 12.45 8.85
CA ASP A 237 0.76 12.29 10.30
C ASP A 237 -0.20 11.15 10.70
N ALA A 238 -1.40 11.09 10.11
CA ALA A 238 -2.37 10.01 10.29
C ALA A 238 -1.82 8.64 9.84
N ALA A 239 -1.06 8.59 8.74
CA ALA A 239 -0.38 7.37 8.31
C ALA A 239 0.70 6.94 9.30
N GLU A 240 1.52 7.86 9.82
CA GLU A 240 2.56 7.54 10.82
C GLU A 240 1.97 7.04 12.15
N VAL A 241 0.83 7.59 12.59
CA VAL A 241 0.07 7.10 13.75
C VAL A 241 -0.42 5.67 13.53
N ALA A 242 -0.96 5.35 12.36
CA ALA A 242 -1.34 3.99 11.98
C ALA A 242 -0.13 3.03 11.80
N GLY A 243 1.10 3.56 11.83
CA GLY A 243 2.34 2.80 11.62
C GLY A 243 2.69 2.54 10.14
N LEU A 244 2.15 3.34 9.22
CA LEU A 244 2.44 3.32 7.79
C LEU A 244 3.43 4.43 7.41
N THR A 245 4.23 4.18 6.37
CA THR A 245 5.19 5.13 5.79
C THR A 245 4.70 5.58 4.41
N PRO A 246 4.17 6.81 4.25
CA PRO A 246 3.74 7.31 2.95
C PRO A 246 4.95 7.67 2.06
N LEU A 247 5.33 6.77 1.15
CA LEU A 247 6.38 7.01 0.16
C LEU A 247 5.98 8.10 -0.85
N ARG A 248 4.68 8.25 -1.11
CA ARG A 248 4.09 9.40 -1.81
C ARG A 248 2.64 9.63 -1.41
N ILE A 249 2.25 10.89 -1.32
CA ILE A 249 0.85 11.34 -1.39
C ILE A 249 0.59 11.82 -2.83
N LEU A 250 -0.29 11.14 -3.55
CA LEU A 250 -0.48 11.28 -5.00
C LEU A 250 -1.84 11.88 -5.33
N ASN A 251 -1.92 12.74 -6.34
CA ASN A 251 -3.20 13.32 -6.78
C ASN A 251 -4.09 12.23 -7.43
N ASP A 252 -5.37 12.14 -7.03
CA ASP A 252 -6.32 11.08 -7.44
C ASP A 252 -6.35 10.88 -8.99
N THR A 253 -6.40 11.99 -9.74
CA THR A 253 -6.38 11.99 -11.21
C THR A 253 -5.02 11.66 -11.81
N THR A 254 -3.90 12.03 -11.16
CA THR A 254 -2.54 11.65 -11.59
C THR A 254 -2.28 10.17 -11.36
N ALA A 255 -2.83 9.57 -10.31
CA ALA A 255 -2.81 8.13 -10.11
C ALA A 255 -3.52 7.39 -11.27
N SER A 256 -4.74 7.84 -11.61
CA SER A 256 -5.49 7.32 -12.77
C SER A 256 -4.72 7.49 -14.09
N ALA A 257 -4.08 8.65 -14.27
CA ALA A 257 -3.24 8.94 -15.43
C ALA A 257 -1.99 8.05 -15.50
N LEU A 258 -1.35 7.70 -14.38
CA LEU A 258 -0.26 6.73 -14.33
C LEU A 258 -0.75 5.32 -14.69
N GLY A 259 -1.93 4.92 -14.20
CA GLY A 259 -2.60 3.67 -14.58
C GLY A 259 -2.81 3.56 -16.10
N TYR A 260 -3.32 4.62 -16.73
CA TYR A 260 -3.44 4.72 -18.19
C TYR A 260 -2.07 4.67 -18.88
N GLY A 261 -1.15 5.54 -18.47
CA GLY A 261 0.15 5.73 -19.13
C GLY A 261 1.05 4.50 -19.13
N LEU A 262 0.99 3.66 -18.11
CA LEU A 262 1.82 2.45 -18.02
C LEU A 262 1.22 1.24 -18.76
N THR A 263 -0.12 1.19 -18.88
CA THR A 263 -0.85 0.06 -19.47
C THR A 263 -1.09 0.19 -20.97
N LYS A 264 -1.23 1.41 -21.51
CA LYS A 264 -1.37 1.65 -22.95
C LYS A 264 -0.06 1.33 -23.69
N THR A 265 -0.17 0.47 -24.70
CA THR A 265 0.96 0.01 -25.54
C THR A 265 1.17 0.86 -26.80
N ASP A 266 0.20 1.72 -27.12
CA ASP A 266 0.07 2.47 -28.38
C ASP A 266 0.37 3.97 -28.23
N LEU A 267 1.02 4.38 -27.13
CA LEU A 267 1.35 5.78 -26.86
C LEU A 267 2.40 6.32 -27.84
N PRO A 268 2.31 7.60 -28.26
CA PRO A 268 3.27 8.23 -29.18
C PRO A 268 4.73 8.09 -28.72
N ASP A 269 5.58 7.56 -29.59
CA ASP A 269 6.98 7.29 -29.27
C ASP A 269 7.91 8.41 -29.74
N ALA A 270 8.22 9.33 -28.83
CA ALA A 270 9.12 10.46 -29.08
C ALA A 270 10.58 10.03 -29.34
N SER A 271 10.97 8.78 -29.05
CA SER A 271 12.30 8.24 -29.40
C SER A 271 12.39 7.80 -30.86
N VAL A 272 11.25 7.47 -31.49
CA VAL A 272 11.16 7.12 -32.92
C VAL A 272 10.92 8.37 -33.78
N ASN A 273 10.11 9.32 -33.29
CA ASN A 273 9.89 10.60 -33.95
C ASN A 273 9.80 11.74 -32.91
N PRO A 274 10.84 12.59 -32.77
CA PRO A 274 10.84 13.71 -31.83
C PRO A 274 9.72 14.74 -32.04
N ASN A 275 9.14 14.81 -33.25
CA ASN A 275 8.04 15.70 -33.61
C ASN A 275 6.66 15.00 -33.53
N VAL A 276 6.57 13.80 -32.94
CA VAL A 276 5.28 13.13 -32.75
C VAL A 276 4.42 13.94 -31.78
N LYS A 277 3.14 14.16 -32.14
CA LYS A 277 2.20 14.82 -31.24
C LYS A 277 1.94 13.93 -30.02
N PRO A 278 2.08 14.43 -28.78
CA PRO A 278 1.64 13.71 -27.60
C PRO A 278 0.13 13.45 -27.64
N ARG A 279 -0.31 12.34 -27.07
CA ARG A 279 -1.74 12.05 -26.89
C ARG A 279 -2.28 12.89 -25.74
N ILE A 280 -3.38 13.60 -25.95
CA ILE A 280 -4.04 14.43 -24.93
C ILE A 280 -5.28 13.71 -24.42
N VAL A 281 -5.27 13.37 -23.13
CA VAL A 281 -6.38 12.70 -22.45
C VAL A 281 -6.88 13.58 -21.32
N VAL A 282 -8.20 13.75 -21.23
CA VAL A 282 -8.85 14.40 -20.09
C VAL A 282 -9.34 13.32 -19.14
N PHE A 283 -8.92 13.37 -17.88
CA PHE A 283 -9.51 12.56 -16.82
C PHE A 283 -10.62 13.35 -16.14
N VAL A 284 -11.80 12.75 -16.08
CA VAL A 284 -12.99 13.29 -15.42
C VAL A 284 -13.29 12.36 -14.24
N ASP A 285 -12.88 12.77 -13.04
CA ASP A 285 -13.11 12.03 -11.80
C ASP A 285 -14.29 12.63 -11.02
N VAL A 286 -15.33 11.83 -10.79
CA VAL A 286 -16.50 12.25 -9.99
C VAL A 286 -16.78 11.22 -8.89
N GLY A 287 -16.19 11.47 -7.72
CA GLY A 287 -16.42 10.69 -6.51
C GLY A 287 -17.77 10.98 -5.86
N GLU A 288 -17.87 10.69 -4.56
CA GLU A 288 -19.09 10.97 -3.78
C GLU A 288 -19.22 12.44 -3.37
N SER A 289 -18.13 13.17 -3.10
CA SER A 289 -18.16 14.53 -2.53
C SER A 289 -17.38 15.57 -3.34
N SER A 290 -16.70 15.17 -4.40
CA SER A 290 -15.83 16.06 -5.19
C SER A 290 -15.73 15.65 -6.65
N TYR A 291 -15.52 16.67 -7.47
CA TYR A 291 -15.35 16.58 -8.91
C TYR A 291 -13.99 17.16 -9.31
N GLN A 292 -13.22 16.43 -10.11
CA GLN A 292 -11.88 16.79 -10.53
C GLN A 292 -11.71 16.59 -12.04
N VAL A 293 -11.06 17.55 -12.70
CA VAL A 293 -10.65 17.47 -14.11
C VAL A 293 -9.13 17.57 -14.19
N SER A 294 -8.50 16.72 -14.99
CA SER A 294 -7.07 16.77 -15.27
C SER A 294 -6.80 16.54 -16.75
N VAL A 295 -6.21 17.52 -17.43
CA VAL A 295 -5.75 17.41 -18.82
C VAL A 295 -4.32 16.90 -18.81
N VAL A 296 -4.06 15.73 -19.39
CA VAL A 296 -2.76 15.06 -19.33
C VAL A 296 -2.23 14.78 -20.74
N SER A 297 -0.95 15.07 -20.92
CA SER A 297 -0.21 14.85 -22.16
C SER A 297 0.69 13.63 -22.02
N PHE A 298 0.53 12.65 -22.92
CA PHE A 298 1.23 11.37 -22.90
C PHE A 298 2.16 11.18 -24.10
N VAL A 299 3.35 10.67 -23.81
CA VAL A 299 4.21 9.95 -24.76
C VAL A 299 4.65 8.64 -24.10
N LYS A 300 5.18 7.71 -24.88
CA LYS A 300 5.71 6.43 -24.37
C LYS A 300 6.73 6.67 -23.24
N GLY A 301 6.44 6.16 -22.05
CA GLY A 301 7.31 6.32 -20.87
C GLY A 301 7.21 7.67 -20.14
N LYS A 302 6.30 8.58 -20.50
CA LYS A 302 6.11 9.85 -19.78
C LYS A 302 4.68 10.39 -19.83
N LEU A 303 4.17 10.83 -18.67
CA LEU A 303 3.01 11.71 -18.58
C LEU A 303 3.40 13.11 -18.08
N VAL A 304 2.66 14.12 -18.51
CA VAL A 304 2.73 15.49 -18.00
C VAL A 304 1.31 16.00 -17.78
N VAL A 305 0.96 16.31 -16.53
CA VAL A 305 -0.27 17.05 -16.24
C VAL A 305 -0.13 18.47 -16.77
N LYS A 306 -1.11 18.92 -17.57
CA LYS A 306 -1.10 20.19 -18.30
C LYS A 306 -2.06 21.24 -17.74
N GLY A 307 -3.06 20.82 -16.99
CA GLY A 307 -4.04 21.71 -16.37
C GLY A 307 -5.00 20.90 -15.51
N THR A 308 -5.38 21.44 -14.36
CA THR A 308 -6.33 20.81 -13.43
C THR A 308 -7.31 21.82 -12.89
N ALA A 309 -8.56 21.43 -12.70
CA ALA A 309 -9.56 22.24 -12.01
C ALA A 309 -10.57 21.33 -11.28
N TYR A 310 -11.34 21.92 -10.35
CA TYR A 310 -12.10 21.15 -9.37
C TYR A 310 -13.42 21.85 -9.02
N ASP A 311 -14.52 21.10 -8.87
CA ASP A 311 -15.59 21.50 -7.97
C ASP A 311 -15.46 20.68 -6.68
N ARG A 312 -14.96 21.35 -5.65
CA ARG A 312 -14.63 20.76 -4.34
C ARG A 312 -15.88 20.38 -3.55
N ASN A 313 -17.08 20.74 -4.01
CA ASN A 313 -18.35 20.58 -3.32
C ASN A 313 -19.46 20.04 -4.27
N LEU A 314 -19.09 19.20 -5.23
CA LEU A 314 -19.97 18.52 -6.20
C LEU A 314 -19.56 17.05 -6.32
N GLY A 315 -20.50 16.13 -6.13
CA GLY A 315 -20.29 14.71 -6.34
C GLY A 315 -21.57 13.91 -6.16
N GLY A 316 -21.43 12.58 -6.07
CA GLY A 316 -22.53 11.64 -5.88
C GLY A 316 -23.55 12.03 -4.81
N ARG A 317 -23.10 12.56 -3.66
CA ARG A 317 -23.95 12.98 -2.54
C ARG A 317 -24.88 14.15 -2.88
N ASN A 318 -24.49 15.02 -3.82
CA ASN A 318 -25.33 16.15 -4.23
C ASN A 318 -26.54 15.66 -5.03
N PHE A 319 -26.37 14.61 -5.85
CA PHE A 319 -27.49 13.95 -6.52
C PHE A 319 -28.41 13.20 -5.55
N ASP A 320 -27.84 12.61 -4.49
CA ASP A 320 -28.63 11.96 -3.42
C ASP A 320 -29.48 12.97 -2.67
N GLU A 321 -28.95 14.17 -2.42
CA GLU A 321 -29.68 15.26 -1.78
C GLU A 321 -30.77 15.85 -2.66
N VAL A 322 -30.61 15.90 -4.00
CA VAL A 322 -31.71 16.31 -4.91
C VAL A 322 -32.90 15.37 -4.79
N LEU A 323 -32.66 14.06 -4.73
CA LEU A 323 -33.72 13.07 -4.46
C LEU A 323 -34.28 13.22 -3.05
N ALA A 324 -33.43 13.39 -2.03
CA ALA A 324 -33.87 13.48 -0.64
C ALA A 324 -34.68 14.75 -0.35
N GLU A 325 -34.28 15.92 -0.89
CA GLU A 325 -34.99 17.19 -0.75
C GLU A 325 -36.39 17.09 -1.40
N HIS A 326 -36.50 16.55 -2.62
CA HIS A 326 -37.79 16.31 -3.28
C HIS A 326 -38.71 15.39 -2.46
N TYR A 327 -38.21 14.24 -1.99
CA TYR A 327 -39.03 13.28 -1.24
C TYR A 327 -39.32 13.71 0.21
N ILE A 328 -38.54 14.61 0.81
CA ILE A 328 -38.93 15.29 2.05
C ILE A 328 -40.19 16.13 1.80
N GLU A 329 -40.24 16.93 0.73
CA GLU A 329 -41.40 17.77 0.40
C GLU A 329 -42.64 16.93 0.03
N GLU A 330 -42.48 15.88 -0.80
CA GLU A 330 -43.59 14.97 -1.12
C GLU A 330 -44.12 14.28 0.13
N PHE A 331 -43.26 13.67 0.96
CA PHE A 331 -43.73 12.87 2.09
C PHE A 331 -44.24 13.72 3.27
N THR A 332 -43.70 14.93 3.46
CA THR A 332 -44.31 15.93 4.36
C THR A 332 -45.74 16.27 3.91
N THR A 333 -45.95 16.43 2.60
CA THR A 333 -47.26 16.75 2.02
C THR A 333 -48.23 15.57 2.06
N LYS A 334 -47.76 14.36 1.74
CA LYS A 334 -48.54 13.14 1.50
C LYS A 334 -48.82 12.33 2.77
N PHE A 335 -47.82 12.10 3.60
CA PHE A 335 -47.89 11.24 4.80
C PHE A 335 -47.94 12.04 6.12
N LYS A 336 -47.85 13.38 6.04
CA LYS A 336 -47.87 14.31 7.19
C LYS A 336 -46.83 13.92 8.25
N ILE A 337 -45.57 13.88 7.83
CA ILE A 337 -44.39 13.56 8.64
C ILE A 337 -43.27 14.57 8.35
N ASP A 338 -42.67 15.14 9.40
CA ASP A 338 -41.49 16.00 9.26
C ASP A 338 -40.20 15.16 9.28
N ILE A 339 -39.82 14.68 8.09
CA ILE A 339 -38.53 14.00 7.89
C ILE A 339 -37.36 15.00 8.00
N GLY A 340 -37.61 16.30 7.76
CA GLY A 340 -36.57 17.34 7.69
C GLY A 340 -35.89 17.63 9.03
N SER A 341 -36.66 17.72 10.11
CA SER A 341 -36.13 17.92 11.47
C SER A 341 -35.61 16.63 12.11
N ASN A 342 -36.18 15.46 11.79
CA ASN A 342 -35.73 14.19 12.32
C ASN A 342 -34.46 13.69 11.60
N ALA A 343 -33.30 13.95 12.20
CA ALA A 343 -32.00 13.55 11.68
C ALA A 343 -31.89 12.06 11.31
N LYS A 344 -32.51 11.14 12.08
CA LYS A 344 -32.46 9.70 11.79
C LYS A 344 -33.37 9.32 10.61
N ALA A 345 -34.56 9.92 10.50
CA ALA A 345 -35.45 9.75 9.37
C ALA A 345 -34.80 10.27 8.07
N ARG A 346 -34.27 11.50 8.09
CA ARG A 346 -33.51 12.09 6.98
C ARG A 346 -32.31 11.22 6.56
N TYR A 347 -31.61 10.64 7.52
CA TYR A 347 -30.47 9.76 7.24
C TYR A 347 -30.88 8.46 6.54
N ARG A 348 -31.97 7.82 6.99
CA ARG A 348 -32.53 6.63 6.34
C ARG A 348 -33.04 6.92 4.93
N LEU A 349 -33.69 8.08 4.72
CA LEU A 349 -34.12 8.53 3.39
C LEU A 349 -32.93 8.67 2.42
N ARG A 350 -31.87 9.39 2.83
CA ARG A 350 -30.65 9.55 2.01
C ARG A 350 -30.04 8.21 1.59
N ALA A 351 -29.94 7.25 2.51
CA ALA A 351 -29.42 5.92 2.22
C ALA A 351 -30.30 5.11 1.25
N ALA A 352 -31.59 5.44 1.14
CA ALA A 352 -32.49 4.89 0.12
C ALA A 352 -32.37 5.65 -1.22
N CYS A 353 -32.27 6.99 -1.19
CA CYS A 353 -32.00 7.82 -2.36
C CYS A 353 -30.70 7.44 -3.07
N GLU A 354 -29.64 7.08 -2.33
CA GLU A 354 -28.37 6.58 -2.88
C GLU A 354 -28.54 5.29 -3.69
N LYS A 355 -29.38 4.35 -3.17
CA LYS A 355 -29.73 3.12 -3.88
C LYS A 355 -30.56 3.42 -5.13
N VAL A 356 -31.55 4.31 -5.02
CA VAL A 356 -32.38 4.78 -6.15
C VAL A 356 -31.51 5.38 -7.26
N LYS A 357 -30.60 6.32 -6.95
CA LYS A 357 -29.65 6.92 -7.92
C LYS A 357 -28.81 5.85 -8.64
N LYS A 358 -28.31 4.86 -7.89
CA LYS A 358 -27.53 3.73 -8.45
C LYS A 358 -28.38 2.89 -9.41
N VAL A 359 -29.62 2.55 -9.05
CA VAL A 359 -30.53 1.80 -9.93
C VAL A 359 -30.94 2.63 -11.16
N LEU A 360 -31.24 3.92 -11.00
CA LEU A 360 -31.56 4.85 -12.09
C LEU A 360 -30.40 5.04 -13.08
N SER A 361 -29.16 4.77 -12.68
CA SER A 361 -28.00 4.80 -13.59
C SER A 361 -27.99 3.63 -14.59
N ALA A 362 -28.75 2.56 -14.33
CA ALA A 362 -28.97 1.44 -15.26
C ALA A 362 -30.39 1.47 -15.85
N ASN A 363 -31.41 1.48 -15.00
CA ASN A 363 -32.83 1.40 -15.37
C ASN A 363 -33.47 2.79 -15.52
N PRO A 364 -34.46 2.99 -16.41
CA PRO A 364 -35.13 4.28 -16.57
C PRO A 364 -36.14 4.59 -15.45
N VAL A 365 -36.58 3.58 -14.68
CA VAL A 365 -37.55 3.70 -13.59
C VAL A 365 -37.13 2.78 -12.44
N THR A 366 -37.43 3.18 -11.20
CA THR A 366 -37.30 2.34 -10.00
C THR A 366 -38.33 2.76 -8.94
N GLN A 367 -38.29 2.14 -7.76
CA GLN A 367 -39.16 2.47 -6.63
C GLN A 367 -38.31 2.88 -5.41
N LEU A 368 -38.64 4.01 -4.81
CA LEU A 368 -38.20 4.38 -3.47
C LEU A 368 -39.17 3.74 -2.46
N SER A 369 -38.63 3.02 -1.48
CA SER A 369 -39.39 2.51 -0.33
C SER A 369 -38.55 2.63 0.94
N VAL A 370 -39.15 3.11 2.04
CA VAL A 370 -38.54 3.14 3.37
C VAL A 370 -39.59 2.80 4.43
N GLU A 371 -39.43 1.65 5.07
CA GLU A 371 -40.32 1.13 6.10
C GLU A 371 -40.15 1.88 7.44
N CYS A 372 -41.25 2.08 8.17
CA CYS A 372 -41.31 2.76 9.48
C CYS A 372 -40.38 3.98 9.57
N ILE A 373 -40.44 4.91 8.60
CA ILE A 373 -39.47 6.01 8.50
C ILE A 373 -39.59 6.99 9.68
N MET A 374 -40.83 7.27 10.09
CA MET A 374 -41.23 8.01 11.29
C MET A 374 -42.70 7.71 11.60
N ASP A 375 -43.11 7.82 12.87
CA ASP A 375 -44.49 7.58 13.36
C ASP A 375 -45.11 6.23 12.90
N ASP A 376 -44.29 5.19 12.82
CA ASP A 376 -44.65 3.85 12.31
C ASP A 376 -45.31 3.84 10.92
N LYS A 377 -45.03 4.86 10.09
CA LYS A 377 -45.46 4.97 8.70
C LYS A 377 -44.37 4.50 7.74
N ASP A 378 -44.77 3.71 6.75
CA ASP A 378 -43.96 3.43 5.57
C ASP A 378 -44.13 4.54 4.53
N VAL A 379 -43.06 4.83 3.76
CA VAL A 379 -43.12 5.74 2.61
C VAL A 379 -42.70 5.03 1.33
N SER A 380 -43.43 5.32 0.25
CA SER A 380 -43.21 4.71 -1.06
C SER A 380 -43.54 5.69 -2.20
N ALA A 381 -42.70 5.68 -3.24
CA ALA A 381 -42.86 6.45 -4.46
C ALA A 381 -42.19 5.75 -5.65
N VAL A 382 -42.74 5.93 -6.86
CA VAL A 382 -42.08 5.56 -8.12
C VAL A 382 -41.16 6.71 -8.52
N VAL A 383 -39.95 6.39 -8.97
CA VAL A 383 -38.92 7.35 -9.37
C VAL A 383 -38.53 7.09 -10.82
N LYS A 384 -38.63 8.09 -11.70
CA LYS A 384 -38.11 7.99 -13.08
C LYS A 384 -36.76 8.69 -13.19
N ARG A 385 -35.94 8.23 -14.15
CA ARG A 385 -34.69 8.89 -14.53
C ARG A 385 -34.95 10.28 -15.08
N GLU A 386 -35.96 10.42 -15.94
CA GLU A 386 -36.32 11.69 -16.59
C GLU A 386 -36.61 12.79 -15.56
N ASP A 387 -37.52 12.51 -14.62
CA ASP A 387 -37.87 13.41 -13.53
C ASP A 387 -36.63 13.78 -12.66
N PHE A 388 -35.80 12.78 -12.30
CA PHE A 388 -34.56 13.00 -11.54
C PHE A 388 -33.51 13.82 -12.29
N GLU A 389 -33.34 13.60 -13.60
CA GLU A 389 -32.37 14.32 -14.43
C GLU A 389 -32.83 15.78 -14.70
N GLU A 390 -34.14 16.05 -14.71
CA GLU A 390 -34.70 17.41 -14.66
C GLU A 390 -34.36 18.10 -13.33
N TRP A 391 -34.65 17.47 -12.19
CA TRP A 391 -34.34 18.06 -10.87
C TRP A 391 -32.84 18.29 -10.67
N ALA A 392 -32.00 17.40 -11.22
CA ALA A 392 -30.54 17.50 -11.15
C ALA A 392 -29.90 18.43 -12.19
N ALA A 393 -30.66 19.05 -13.11
CA ALA A 393 -30.13 19.86 -14.22
C ALA A 393 -29.20 20.99 -13.75
N SER A 394 -29.49 21.62 -12.60
CA SER A 394 -28.65 22.67 -11.99
C SER A 394 -27.31 22.15 -11.48
N LEU A 395 -27.22 20.87 -11.08
CA LEU A 395 -25.96 20.21 -10.75
C LEU A 395 -25.17 19.82 -12.00
N ILE A 396 -25.85 19.38 -13.06
CA ILE A 396 -25.19 19.04 -14.35
C ILE A 396 -24.48 20.27 -14.94
N GLN A 397 -25.08 21.47 -14.85
CA GLN A 397 -24.44 22.72 -15.31
C GLN A 397 -23.14 23.06 -14.55
N ARG A 398 -22.98 22.62 -13.29
CA ARG A 398 -21.74 22.85 -12.51
C ARG A 398 -20.54 22.03 -13.00
N PHE A 399 -20.72 21.07 -13.91
CA PHE A 399 -19.60 20.35 -14.50
C PHE A 399 -18.86 21.17 -15.58
N GLU A 400 -19.49 22.19 -16.18
CA GLU A 400 -18.89 22.96 -17.28
C GLU A 400 -17.66 23.82 -16.88
N PRO A 401 -17.66 24.57 -15.76
CA PRO A 401 -16.57 25.50 -15.46
C PRO A 401 -15.20 24.83 -15.19
N PRO A 402 -15.09 23.73 -14.40
CA PRO A 402 -13.82 23.03 -14.25
C PRO A 402 -13.28 22.44 -15.55
N ILE A 403 -14.14 22.00 -16.47
CA ILE A 403 -13.71 21.51 -17.79
C ILE A 403 -13.04 22.64 -18.58
N LYS A 404 -13.71 23.80 -18.65
CA LYS A 404 -13.17 24.99 -19.34
C LYS A 404 -11.85 25.46 -18.72
N GLU A 405 -11.78 25.57 -17.40
CA GLU A 405 -10.56 26.02 -16.72
C GLU A 405 -9.38 25.06 -16.93
N ALA A 406 -9.60 23.73 -16.81
CA ALA A 406 -8.52 22.76 -16.97
C ALA A 406 -7.98 22.74 -18.42
N LEU A 407 -8.88 22.92 -19.41
CA LEU A 407 -8.53 23.06 -20.82
C LEU A 407 -7.78 24.38 -21.12
N GLU A 408 -8.24 25.50 -20.55
CA GLU A 408 -7.57 26.80 -20.66
C GLU A 408 -6.17 26.77 -20.03
N ALA A 409 -6.04 26.20 -18.82
CA ALA A 409 -4.76 26.00 -18.15
C ALA A 409 -3.77 25.16 -18.99
N ALA A 410 -4.28 24.19 -19.74
CA ALA A 410 -3.51 23.34 -20.64
C ALA A 410 -3.20 23.97 -22.00
N GLY A 411 -3.89 25.04 -22.40
CA GLY A 411 -3.84 25.59 -23.76
C GLY A 411 -4.46 24.68 -24.81
N VAL A 412 -5.47 23.89 -24.45
CA VAL A 412 -6.08 22.83 -25.29
C VAL A 412 -7.55 23.14 -25.59
N THR A 413 -7.99 22.97 -26.84
CA THR A 413 -9.41 23.03 -27.21
C THR A 413 -10.09 21.66 -27.06
N PRO A 414 -11.41 21.58 -26.80
CA PRO A 414 -12.13 20.28 -26.75
C PRO A 414 -11.96 19.43 -28.03
N SER A 415 -11.81 20.09 -29.18
CA SER A 415 -11.51 19.45 -30.46
C SER A 415 -10.14 18.74 -30.49
N ALA A 416 -9.14 19.25 -29.77
CA ALA A 416 -7.76 18.74 -29.74
C ALA A 416 -7.46 17.71 -28.63
N VAL A 417 -8.47 17.38 -27.80
CA VAL A 417 -8.43 16.20 -26.91
C VAL A 417 -8.60 14.94 -27.76
N ASP A 418 -7.83 13.88 -27.49
CA ASP A 418 -8.01 12.57 -28.14
C ASP A 418 -9.08 11.72 -27.43
N PHE A 419 -9.01 11.66 -26.09
CA PHE A 419 -9.90 10.83 -25.27
C PHE A 419 -10.29 11.50 -23.95
N VAL A 420 -11.45 11.12 -23.41
CA VAL A 420 -11.94 11.53 -22.09
C VAL A 420 -12.18 10.27 -21.23
N GLU A 421 -11.27 9.94 -20.32
CA GLU A 421 -11.41 8.78 -19.43
C GLU A 421 -12.26 9.13 -18.20
N LEU A 422 -13.32 8.35 -17.97
CA LEU A 422 -14.29 8.58 -16.89
C LEU A 422 -13.96 7.74 -15.64
N VAL A 423 -13.66 8.41 -14.53
CA VAL A 423 -13.24 7.82 -13.24
C VAL A 423 -14.21 8.23 -12.13
N GLY A 424 -14.31 7.43 -11.06
CA GLY A 424 -15.19 7.74 -9.92
C GLY A 424 -16.65 7.37 -10.20
N GLY A 425 -17.29 6.75 -9.22
CA GLY A 425 -18.58 6.07 -9.41
C GLY A 425 -19.74 6.95 -9.87
N SER A 426 -19.67 8.27 -9.69
CA SER A 426 -20.75 9.19 -10.09
C SER A 426 -20.72 9.56 -11.57
N THR A 427 -19.63 9.28 -12.30
CA THR A 427 -19.60 9.37 -13.78
C THR A 427 -20.56 8.40 -14.48
N ARG A 428 -21.20 7.50 -13.72
CA ARG A 428 -22.18 6.53 -14.22
C ARG A 428 -23.56 7.13 -14.50
N VAL A 429 -23.88 8.29 -13.92
CA VAL A 429 -25.15 9.02 -14.13
C VAL A 429 -25.32 9.37 -15.63
N PRO A 430 -26.42 8.95 -16.30
CA PRO A 430 -26.56 9.11 -17.75
C PRO A 430 -26.56 10.58 -18.22
N ALA A 431 -27.29 11.49 -17.58
CA ALA A 431 -27.26 12.93 -17.89
C ALA A 431 -25.84 13.53 -17.92
N LEU A 432 -24.96 13.10 -17.00
CA LEU A 432 -23.57 13.55 -16.98
C LEU A 432 -22.77 13.02 -18.18
N LYS A 433 -22.99 11.76 -18.59
CA LYS A 433 -22.38 11.23 -19.82
C LYS A 433 -22.86 11.98 -21.06
N SER A 434 -24.16 12.25 -21.16
CA SER A 434 -24.76 13.03 -22.25
C SER A 434 -24.20 14.46 -22.31
N PHE A 435 -24.00 15.09 -21.15
CA PHE A 435 -23.36 16.40 -21.04
C PHE A 435 -21.89 16.39 -21.47
N LEU A 436 -21.10 15.40 -21.03
CA LEU A 436 -19.70 15.27 -21.46
C LEU A 436 -19.59 14.97 -22.97
N ALA A 437 -20.52 14.19 -23.52
CA ALA A 437 -20.60 13.89 -24.94
C ALA A 437 -20.90 15.13 -25.80
N SER A 438 -21.73 16.07 -25.33
CA SER A 438 -22.00 17.31 -26.06
C SER A 438 -20.82 18.29 -26.03
N MET A 439 -19.95 18.23 -25.01
CA MET A 439 -18.73 19.03 -24.94
C MET A 439 -17.55 18.47 -25.77
N PHE A 440 -17.42 17.14 -25.86
CA PHE A 440 -16.21 16.50 -26.38
C PHE A 440 -16.38 15.60 -27.62
N ASP A 441 -17.63 15.35 -28.06
CA ASP A 441 -18.03 14.22 -28.91
C ASP A 441 -18.11 12.89 -28.13
N ALA A 442 -19.22 12.17 -28.29
CA ALA A 442 -19.47 10.88 -27.65
C ALA A 442 -18.39 9.83 -27.96
N SER A 443 -17.80 9.87 -29.15
CA SER A 443 -16.75 8.95 -29.60
C SER A 443 -15.43 9.09 -28.85
N LYS A 444 -15.22 10.20 -28.13
CA LYS A 444 -14.03 10.41 -27.28
C LYS A 444 -14.22 9.91 -25.85
N LEU A 445 -15.45 9.69 -25.40
CA LEU A 445 -15.71 9.22 -24.04
C LEU A 445 -15.24 7.78 -23.90
N SER A 446 -14.45 7.52 -22.86
CA SER A 446 -13.71 6.29 -22.68
C SER A 446 -13.83 5.78 -21.24
N THR A 447 -13.91 4.46 -21.11
CA THR A 447 -13.91 3.74 -19.83
C THR A 447 -12.93 2.57 -19.92
N THR A 448 -11.71 2.82 -20.39
CA THR A 448 -10.69 1.76 -20.50
C THR A 448 -9.93 1.53 -19.21
N LEU A 449 -10.06 2.46 -18.25
CA LEU A 449 -9.78 2.21 -16.84
C LEU A 449 -11.05 1.67 -16.13
N ASN A 450 -10.86 0.77 -15.15
CA ASN A 450 -11.92 0.46 -14.19
C ASN A 450 -12.15 1.68 -13.29
N GLN A 451 -13.36 2.24 -13.35
CA GLN A 451 -13.71 3.53 -12.76
C GLN A 451 -13.57 3.62 -11.23
N ASP A 452 -13.69 2.48 -10.52
CA ASP A 452 -13.56 2.41 -9.06
C ASP A 452 -12.15 1.99 -8.61
N GLU A 453 -11.36 1.37 -9.50
CA GLU A 453 -10.04 0.82 -9.16
C GLU A 453 -8.86 1.65 -9.71
N ALA A 454 -9.11 2.59 -10.62
CA ALA A 454 -8.09 3.35 -11.35
C ALA A 454 -7.08 4.06 -10.42
N VAL A 455 -7.58 4.76 -9.40
CA VAL A 455 -6.78 5.53 -8.45
C VAL A 455 -5.90 4.60 -7.62
N ALA A 456 -6.48 3.57 -6.99
CA ALA A 456 -5.74 2.63 -6.16
C ALA A 456 -4.65 1.89 -6.95
N ARG A 457 -4.98 1.43 -8.16
CA ARG A 457 -4.02 0.79 -9.09
C ARG A 457 -2.90 1.74 -9.47
N GLY A 458 -3.21 3.01 -9.72
CA GLY A 458 -2.24 4.08 -9.95
C GLY A 458 -1.29 4.30 -8.77
N CYS A 459 -1.83 4.35 -7.55
CA CYS A 459 -1.04 4.45 -6.32
C CYS A 459 -0.12 3.23 -6.13
N ALA A 460 -0.59 2.01 -6.40
CA ALA A 460 0.23 0.79 -6.29
C ALA A 460 1.35 0.77 -7.35
N LEU A 461 1.09 1.23 -8.57
CA LEU A 461 2.13 1.44 -9.59
C LEU A 461 3.14 2.50 -9.15
N GLN A 462 2.69 3.60 -8.55
CA GLN A 462 3.61 4.63 -8.03
C GLN A 462 4.45 4.09 -6.85
N CYS A 463 3.88 3.26 -5.98
CA CYS A 463 4.61 2.59 -4.91
C CYS A 463 5.64 1.60 -5.50
N ALA A 464 5.31 0.92 -6.62
CA ALA A 464 6.22 0.02 -7.32
C ALA A 464 7.40 0.76 -7.99
N ILE A 465 7.18 1.99 -8.47
CA ILE A 465 8.24 2.89 -8.98
C ILE A 465 9.18 3.37 -7.86
N LEU A 466 8.69 3.51 -6.63
CA LEU A 466 9.46 4.00 -5.48
C LEU A 466 10.15 2.87 -4.69
N SER A 467 9.67 1.62 -4.80
CA SER A 467 10.22 0.47 -4.08
C SER A 467 11.56 0.00 -4.68
N PRO A 468 12.68 0.03 -3.90
CA PRO A 468 13.96 -0.52 -4.36
C PRO A 468 13.95 -2.05 -4.53
N GLY A 469 12.87 -2.74 -4.10
CA GLY A 469 12.71 -4.18 -4.27
C GLY A 469 12.13 -4.61 -5.63
N LEU A 470 11.45 -3.71 -6.36
CA LEU A 470 10.80 -4.03 -7.64
C LEU A 470 11.46 -3.28 -8.80
N LYS A 471 11.81 -4.01 -9.87
CA LYS A 471 12.19 -3.40 -11.14
C LYS A 471 10.98 -3.26 -12.05
N VAL A 472 10.37 -2.09 -12.05
CA VAL A 472 9.32 -1.70 -13.01
C VAL A 472 9.91 -1.15 -14.32
N ARG A 473 9.04 -0.80 -15.27
CA ARG A 473 9.41 -0.05 -16.48
C ARG A 473 9.61 1.42 -16.11
N ASP A 474 10.68 2.04 -16.61
CA ASP A 474 10.93 3.47 -16.42
C ASP A 474 9.74 4.30 -16.95
N PHE A 475 9.16 5.13 -16.08
CA PHE A 475 8.04 6.01 -16.44
C PHE A 475 8.14 7.34 -15.70
N SER A 476 8.22 8.43 -16.45
CA SER A 476 8.30 9.79 -15.90
C SER A 476 6.91 10.34 -15.59
N VAL A 477 6.67 10.64 -14.32
CA VAL A 477 5.47 11.34 -13.84
C VAL A 477 5.85 12.80 -13.55
N GLN A 478 5.16 13.74 -14.18
CA GLN A 478 5.27 15.17 -13.92
C GLN A 478 3.87 15.70 -13.57
N ASP A 479 3.65 15.99 -12.29
CA ASP A 479 2.36 16.45 -11.74
C ASP A 479 2.30 18.00 -11.69
N TRP A 480 1.15 18.54 -11.31
CA TRP A 480 0.77 19.95 -11.42
C TRP A 480 0.64 20.63 -10.05
N ASN A 481 1.26 21.81 -9.90
CA ASN A 481 1.05 22.64 -8.72
C ASN A 481 -0.28 23.42 -8.82
N ALA A 482 -1.25 23.08 -7.98
CA ALA A 482 -2.57 23.72 -7.98
C ALA A 482 -2.56 25.17 -7.48
N TYR A 483 -1.70 25.50 -6.50
CA TYR A 483 -1.76 26.77 -5.77
C TYR A 483 -0.45 27.56 -5.86
N PRO A 484 -0.50 28.89 -6.08
CA PRO A 484 0.71 29.72 -6.11
C PRO A 484 1.30 29.87 -4.70
N VAL A 485 2.62 29.76 -4.57
CA VAL A 485 3.34 29.84 -3.28
C VAL A 485 4.41 30.91 -3.32
N GLU A 486 4.38 31.84 -2.36
CA GLU A 486 5.41 32.83 -2.11
C GLU A 486 6.21 32.58 -0.83
N VAL A 487 7.44 33.07 -0.84
CA VAL A 487 8.28 33.20 0.36
C VAL A 487 8.31 34.69 0.71
N SER A 488 8.12 34.99 1.99
CA SER A 488 8.07 36.35 2.55
C SER A 488 9.00 36.48 3.76
N TRP A 489 9.37 37.72 4.08
CA TRP A 489 10.34 38.04 5.12
C TRP A 489 10.12 39.47 5.65
N ASP A 490 10.62 39.74 6.86
CA ASP A 490 10.53 41.07 7.46
C ASP A 490 11.29 42.14 6.63
N PRO A 491 10.63 43.21 6.15
CA PRO A 491 11.31 44.30 5.45
C PRO A 491 12.27 45.12 6.32
N ALA A 492 12.23 45.06 7.66
CA ALA A 492 13.27 45.69 8.48
C ALA A 492 14.61 44.92 8.38
N SER A 493 14.57 43.58 8.30
CA SER A 493 15.74 42.69 8.23
C SER A 493 16.59 42.80 6.94
N VAL A 494 16.04 43.28 5.83
CA VAL A 494 16.77 43.35 4.53
C VAL A 494 17.41 44.73 4.29
N PRO A 495 18.52 44.84 3.52
CA PRO A 495 19.15 46.13 3.23
C PRO A 495 18.26 47.00 2.33
N LEU A 496 18.61 48.28 2.16
CA LEU A 496 17.94 49.18 1.23
C LEU A 496 18.44 48.92 -0.21
N PRO A 497 17.58 48.48 -1.14
CA PRO A 497 17.99 48.26 -2.53
C PRO A 497 18.13 49.58 -3.29
N LYS A 498 18.87 49.56 -4.41
CA LYS A 498 19.14 50.73 -5.26
C LYS A 498 17.87 51.32 -5.91
N SER A 499 16.74 50.61 -5.86
CA SER A 499 15.39 51.06 -6.26
C SER A 499 14.64 51.87 -5.19
N GLY A 500 15.13 51.91 -3.94
CA GLY A 500 14.48 52.58 -2.80
C GLY A 500 13.29 51.81 -2.18
N VAL A 501 12.63 50.93 -2.93
CA VAL A 501 11.52 50.09 -2.45
C VAL A 501 12.06 48.75 -1.94
N LYS A 502 11.86 48.44 -0.66
CA LYS A 502 12.19 47.13 -0.10
C LYS A 502 11.16 46.08 -0.50
N GLU A 503 11.60 45.03 -1.19
CA GLU A 503 10.80 43.82 -1.39
C GLU A 503 10.78 42.98 -0.10
N SER A 504 9.59 42.50 0.27
CA SER A 504 9.32 41.68 1.45
C SER A 504 8.73 40.29 1.13
N LYS A 505 8.44 40.02 -0.15
CA LYS A 505 7.88 38.75 -0.62
C LYS A 505 8.18 38.51 -2.09
N MET A 506 8.24 37.24 -2.48
CA MET A 506 8.51 36.81 -3.85
C MET A 506 7.85 35.45 -4.12
N GLU A 507 7.10 35.34 -5.22
CA GLU A 507 6.53 34.06 -5.66
C GLU A 507 7.66 33.08 -6.04
N VAL A 508 7.61 31.88 -5.48
CA VAL A 508 8.55 30.79 -5.81
C VAL A 508 7.90 29.77 -6.72
N PHE A 509 6.69 29.29 -6.42
CA PHE A 509 6.04 28.24 -7.20
C PHE A 509 4.69 28.73 -7.74
N PRO A 510 4.61 29.20 -9.00
CA PRO A 510 3.33 29.57 -9.62
C PRO A 510 2.39 28.36 -9.76
N VAL A 511 1.12 28.64 -10.05
CA VAL A 511 0.18 27.64 -10.58
C VAL A 511 0.78 26.99 -11.84
N GLY A 512 0.66 25.68 -11.97
CA GLY A 512 1.18 24.94 -13.13
C GLY A 512 2.69 24.78 -13.15
N ASN A 513 3.41 25.23 -12.11
CA ASN A 513 4.77 24.79 -11.86
C ASN A 513 4.80 23.26 -11.74
N ALA A 514 5.74 22.62 -12.45
CA ALA A 514 5.89 21.17 -12.41
C ALA A 514 6.11 20.64 -10.98
N VAL A 515 5.70 19.40 -10.72
CA VAL A 515 5.95 18.72 -9.45
C VAL A 515 6.62 17.36 -9.71
N PRO A 516 7.72 17.00 -9.01
CA PRO A 516 8.48 17.83 -8.06
C PRO A 516 9.33 18.92 -8.74
N ASN A 517 9.74 19.93 -7.98
CA ASN A 517 10.60 21.03 -8.45
C ASN A 517 11.52 21.58 -7.34
N THR A 518 12.60 22.25 -7.73
CA THR A 518 13.52 22.91 -6.80
C THR A 518 14.02 24.20 -7.41
N LYS A 519 13.89 25.30 -6.67
CA LYS A 519 14.37 26.63 -7.05
C LYS A 519 15.37 27.14 -6.01
N TYR A 520 16.38 27.86 -6.49
CA TYR A 520 17.29 28.58 -5.62
C TYR A 520 16.87 30.04 -5.53
N VAL A 521 16.57 30.49 -4.32
CA VAL A 521 16.25 31.87 -4.00
C VAL A 521 17.51 32.53 -3.46
N THR A 522 17.84 33.74 -3.91
CA THR A 522 18.93 34.55 -3.34
C THR A 522 18.32 35.74 -2.64
N LEU A 523 18.56 35.87 -1.34
CA LEU A 523 18.07 36.95 -0.48
C LEU A 523 19.26 37.70 0.12
N HIS A 524 19.03 38.94 0.54
CA HIS A 524 20.04 39.76 1.21
C HIS A 524 19.57 40.11 2.62
N ARG A 525 20.34 39.71 3.64
CA ARG A 525 20.08 39.99 5.05
C ARG A 525 21.00 41.12 5.49
N ALA A 526 20.44 42.22 6.00
CA ALA A 526 21.24 43.26 6.65
C ALA A 526 21.74 42.72 8.00
N LEU A 527 23.00 43.02 8.34
CA LEU A 527 23.58 42.65 9.63
C LEU A 527 23.68 43.91 10.49
N ASN A 528 22.97 43.93 11.62
CA ASN A 528 23.07 44.99 12.61
C ASN A 528 24.06 44.54 13.70
N ASP A 529 25.00 45.40 14.09
CA ASP A 529 26.05 45.01 15.05
C ASP A 529 25.51 44.75 16.46
N ASP A 530 24.45 45.45 16.89
CA ASP A 530 23.73 45.16 18.14
C ASP A 530 23.09 43.76 18.13
N GLU A 531 22.55 43.36 16.98
CA GLU A 531 21.89 42.08 16.77
C GLU A 531 22.91 40.93 16.73
N LEU A 532 24.05 41.15 16.07
CA LEU A 532 25.21 40.25 16.11
C LEU A 532 25.77 40.11 17.54
N ALA A 533 25.85 41.20 18.30
CA ALA A 533 26.32 41.16 19.69
C ALA A 533 25.39 40.33 20.58
N ALA A 534 24.07 40.53 20.48
CA ALA A 534 23.08 39.73 21.19
C ALA A 534 23.11 38.25 20.77
N GLY A 535 23.21 37.98 19.46
CA GLY A 535 23.26 36.62 18.88
C GLY A 535 24.64 35.96 18.89
N SER A 536 25.55 36.36 19.80
CA SER A 536 26.88 35.76 20.00
C SER A 536 27.74 35.67 18.72
N GLY A 537 27.72 36.73 17.91
CA GLY A 537 28.42 36.82 16.62
C GLY A 537 27.65 36.22 15.43
N SER A 538 26.34 35.99 15.57
CA SER A 538 25.46 35.54 14.48
C SER A 538 24.05 36.12 14.57
N VAL A 539 23.33 36.17 13.45
CA VAL A 539 21.91 36.55 13.38
C VAL A 539 21.06 35.43 12.79
N THR A 540 19.74 35.52 12.98
CA THR A 540 18.76 34.67 12.27
C THR A 540 18.16 35.38 11.07
N PHE A 541 17.50 34.63 10.19
CA PHE A 541 16.66 35.20 9.15
C PHE A 541 15.39 34.36 9.02
N ASP A 542 14.27 35.00 9.33
CA ASP A 542 12.95 34.40 9.42
C ASP A 542 12.25 34.51 8.07
N LEU A 543 11.86 33.37 7.49
CA LEU A 543 11.17 33.26 6.21
C LEU A 543 9.80 32.60 6.42
N ASP A 544 8.74 33.33 6.12
CA ASP A 544 7.36 32.88 6.20
C ASP A 544 6.85 32.51 4.81
N VAL A 545 6.39 31.27 4.63
CA VAL A 545 5.92 30.73 3.35
C VAL A 545 4.40 30.71 3.35
N ASN A 546 3.80 31.28 2.29
CA ASN A 546 2.36 31.47 2.21
C ASN A 546 1.85 31.14 0.79
N TYR A 547 0.58 30.75 0.70
CA TYR A 547 -0.16 30.78 -0.55
C TYR A 547 -0.39 32.23 -0.99
N VAL A 548 -0.19 32.51 -2.29
CA VAL A 548 -0.51 33.83 -2.86
C VAL A 548 -2.03 33.93 -3.02
N ASP A 549 -2.64 34.96 -2.43
CA ASP A 549 -4.00 35.33 -2.81
C ASP A 549 -3.96 35.90 -4.23
N SER A 550 -4.44 35.11 -5.19
CA SER A 550 -4.46 35.46 -6.61
C SER A 550 -5.69 36.27 -7.02
N GLY A 551 -6.66 36.49 -6.11
CA GLY A 551 -7.97 37.09 -6.41
C GLY A 551 -8.87 36.25 -7.33
N ASN A 552 -8.36 35.18 -7.95
CA ASN A 552 -9.13 34.26 -8.77
C ASN A 552 -9.74 33.15 -7.90
N ALA A 553 -11.04 33.26 -7.64
CA ALA A 553 -11.80 32.31 -6.82
C ALA A 553 -11.78 30.84 -7.33
N ALA A 554 -11.46 30.59 -8.60
CA ALA A 554 -11.30 29.23 -9.12
C ALA A 554 -9.97 28.58 -8.64
N ARG A 555 -8.94 29.40 -8.36
CA ARG A 555 -7.60 28.98 -7.94
C ARG A 555 -7.23 29.39 -6.51
N SER A 556 -8.18 29.93 -5.76
CA SER A 556 -8.02 30.14 -4.32
C SER A 556 -8.03 28.81 -3.57
N ILE A 557 -7.25 28.75 -2.49
CA ILE A 557 -7.33 27.68 -1.48
C ILE A 557 -8.74 27.59 -0.85
N PRO A 558 -9.11 26.45 -0.23
CA PRO A 558 -10.37 26.33 0.52
C PRO A 558 -10.51 27.42 1.58
N SER A 559 -11.69 28.04 1.67
CA SER A 559 -11.91 29.12 2.64
C SER A 559 -12.05 28.55 4.05
N GLY A 560 -11.18 28.99 4.95
CA GLY A 560 -11.04 28.47 6.32
C GLY A 560 -9.65 27.94 6.66
N ILE A 561 -8.86 27.48 5.67
CA ILE A 561 -7.53 26.88 5.94
C ILE A 561 -6.46 27.94 6.26
N GLY A 562 -6.63 29.17 5.77
CA GLY A 562 -5.65 30.25 5.89
C GLY A 562 -4.50 30.15 4.87
N THR A 563 -3.86 31.26 4.56
CA THR A 563 -2.79 31.31 3.54
C THR A 563 -1.42 30.84 4.05
N HIS A 564 -1.21 30.76 5.37
CA HIS A 564 0.09 30.42 5.93
C HIS A 564 0.42 28.92 5.79
N ILE A 565 1.55 28.61 5.16
CA ILE A 565 2.05 27.23 4.96
C ILE A 565 3.06 26.85 6.06
N GLY A 566 3.82 27.82 6.57
CA GLY A 566 4.77 27.59 7.66
C GLY A 566 5.91 28.61 7.68
N LYS A 567 6.78 28.47 8.69
CA LYS A 567 7.89 29.37 8.95
C LYS A 567 9.21 28.63 9.01
N TRP A 568 10.26 29.19 8.41
CA TRP A 568 11.61 28.65 8.40
C TRP A 568 12.60 29.70 8.92
N ILE A 569 13.26 29.38 10.03
CA ILE A 569 14.24 30.24 10.69
C ILE A 569 15.64 29.77 10.27
N ILE A 570 16.32 30.55 9.45
CA ILE A 570 17.73 30.33 9.09
C ILE A 570 18.59 30.85 10.23
N GLN A 571 19.61 30.07 10.64
CA GLN A 571 20.43 30.35 11.82
C GLN A 571 21.93 30.29 11.50
N GLY A 572 22.72 31.07 12.25
CA GLY A 572 24.18 31.06 12.16
C GLY A 572 24.77 31.96 11.07
N ILE A 573 24.00 32.93 10.55
CA ILE A 573 24.47 33.95 9.59
C ILE A 573 25.46 34.87 10.30
N LYS A 574 26.65 35.13 9.74
CA LYS A 574 27.71 35.91 10.41
C LYS A 574 28.18 37.11 9.60
N LYS A 575 28.80 38.09 10.27
CA LYS A 575 29.59 39.14 9.62
C LYS A 575 30.87 38.52 9.07
N ILE A 576 30.96 38.41 7.75
CA ILE A 576 32.16 37.99 7.01
C ILE A 576 32.89 39.26 6.55
N SER A 577 34.18 39.15 6.24
CA SER A 577 35.08 40.25 5.86
C SER A 577 34.48 41.21 4.80
N PRO A 578 34.87 42.49 4.78
CA PRO A 578 34.16 43.54 4.05
C PRO A 578 33.90 43.23 2.56
N GLN A 579 32.64 43.36 2.15
CA GLN A 579 32.26 43.31 0.74
C GLN A 579 32.51 44.67 0.09
N LYS A 580 32.80 44.70 -1.21
CA LYS A 580 32.94 45.96 -1.97
C LYS A 580 31.63 46.74 -2.13
N ASP A 581 30.49 46.13 -1.79
CA ASP A 581 29.13 46.69 -1.86
C ASP A 581 28.59 47.10 -0.47
N ASP A 582 29.45 47.62 0.41
CA ASP A 582 29.00 48.35 1.61
C ASP A 582 28.37 49.69 1.18
N VAL A 583 27.03 49.73 1.12
CA VAL A 583 26.26 50.89 0.66
C VAL A 583 26.21 51.95 1.75
N VAL A 584 27.08 52.96 1.64
CA VAL A 584 27.07 54.14 2.51
C VAL A 584 25.72 54.84 2.42
N THR A 585 24.99 54.88 3.53
CA THR A 585 23.74 55.64 3.67
C THR A 585 24.03 57.10 4.01
N ALA A 586 23.08 58.00 3.76
CA ALA A 586 23.25 59.45 3.97
C ALA A 586 23.52 59.88 5.43
N THR A 587 23.48 58.96 6.39
CA THR A 587 23.82 59.16 7.81
C THR A 587 25.21 58.64 8.19
N GLY A 588 25.99 58.08 7.25
CA GLY A 588 27.38 57.68 7.47
C GLY A 588 27.59 56.37 8.23
N ALA A 589 26.55 55.56 8.42
CA ALA A 589 26.66 54.24 9.04
C ALA A 589 26.85 53.13 7.97
N GLU A 590 27.95 52.38 8.08
CA GLU A 590 28.18 51.15 7.32
C GLU A 590 27.27 50.04 7.86
N ARG A 591 26.40 49.47 7.02
CA ARG A 591 25.62 48.27 7.34
C ARG A 591 26.03 47.13 6.45
N SER A 592 26.96 46.31 6.95
CA SER A 592 27.38 45.07 6.31
C SER A 592 26.18 44.17 6.01
N GLN A 593 26.19 43.50 4.86
CA GLN A 593 25.13 42.62 4.40
C GLN A 593 25.63 41.18 4.17
N ALA A 594 24.72 40.21 4.30
CA ALA A 594 24.96 38.80 3.99
C ALA A 594 24.05 38.35 2.84
N THR A 595 24.66 37.82 1.77
CA THR A 595 23.92 37.18 0.67
C THR A 595 23.61 35.73 1.07
N ILE A 596 22.33 35.40 1.17
CA ILE A 596 21.83 34.08 1.61
C ILE A 596 21.16 33.40 0.42
N ARG A 597 21.66 32.23 0.02
CA ARG A 597 21.05 31.39 -1.03
C ARG A 597 20.29 30.23 -0.39
N VAL A 598 18.98 30.23 -0.56
CA VAL A 598 18.05 29.23 -0.01
C VAL A 598 17.60 28.27 -1.12
N LYS A 599 17.52 26.98 -0.81
CA LYS A 599 17.00 25.93 -1.67
C LYS A 599 15.53 25.65 -1.31
N ALA A 600 14.61 26.28 -2.04
CA ALA A 600 13.18 25.99 -1.93
C ALA A 600 12.82 24.79 -2.81
N LYS A 601 11.98 23.88 -2.29
CA LYS A 601 11.54 22.67 -2.97
C LYS A 601 10.03 22.49 -2.80
N LEU A 602 9.39 22.14 -3.91
CA LEU A 602 8.05 21.54 -3.95
C LEU A 602 8.26 20.06 -4.25
N ASP A 603 7.99 19.21 -3.26
CA ASP A 603 8.41 17.80 -3.30
C ASP A 603 7.45 16.90 -4.11
N GLY A 604 7.66 15.58 -4.05
CA GLY A 604 6.82 14.61 -4.76
C GLY A 604 5.41 14.42 -4.17
N ASN A 605 5.09 15.07 -3.05
CA ASN A 605 3.81 15.02 -2.34
C ASN A 605 2.98 16.30 -2.56
N VAL A 606 3.50 17.27 -3.34
CA VAL A 606 3.01 18.66 -3.40
C VAL A 606 3.15 19.40 -2.05
N VAL A 607 4.21 19.08 -1.29
CA VAL A 607 4.53 19.69 0.01
C VAL A 607 5.76 20.60 -0.13
N VAL A 608 5.72 21.76 0.54
CA VAL A 608 6.77 22.79 0.45
C VAL A 608 7.81 22.63 1.56
N SER A 609 9.07 22.85 1.22
CA SER A 609 10.21 22.80 2.14
C SER A 609 11.36 23.73 1.72
N LEU A 610 12.06 24.30 2.69
CA LEU A 610 13.36 24.97 2.49
C LEU A 610 14.46 24.00 3.00
N GLU A 611 15.03 23.21 2.09
CA GLU A 611 15.92 22.08 2.43
C GLU A 611 17.39 22.47 2.74
N GLY A 612 17.77 23.73 2.56
CA GLY A 612 19.13 24.19 2.84
C GLY A 612 19.35 25.65 2.51
N ALA A 613 20.24 26.29 3.26
CA ALA A 613 20.61 27.69 3.09
C ALA A 613 22.14 27.82 3.15
N GLN A 614 22.70 28.68 2.30
CA GLN A 614 24.13 28.93 2.21
C GLN A 614 24.39 30.44 2.25
N GLN A 615 25.23 30.91 3.19
CA GLN A 615 25.79 32.26 3.10
C GLN A 615 26.88 32.27 2.03
N ILE A 616 26.86 33.27 1.15
CA ILE A 616 27.77 33.40 0.01
C ILE A 616 28.75 34.56 0.23
N GLU A 617 30.04 34.29 0.01
CA GLU A 617 31.13 35.27 0.00
C GLU A 617 31.77 35.27 -1.40
N GLU A 618 31.79 36.41 -2.08
CA GLU A 618 32.48 36.57 -3.37
C GLU A 618 33.87 37.19 -3.15
N VAL A 619 34.93 36.40 -3.38
CA VAL A 619 36.32 36.80 -3.17
C VAL A 619 37.02 36.99 -4.52
N ASP A 620 37.51 38.20 -4.80
CA ASP A 620 38.40 38.45 -5.93
C ASP A 620 39.80 37.87 -5.63
N VAL A 621 40.14 36.74 -6.24
CA VAL A 621 41.49 36.16 -6.12
C VAL A 621 42.37 36.70 -7.27
N PRO A 622 43.54 37.31 -6.98
CA PRO A 622 44.47 37.73 -8.02
C PRO A 622 45.11 36.51 -8.70
N VAL A 623 45.05 36.45 -10.03
CA VAL A 623 45.77 35.44 -10.79
C VAL A 623 47.27 35.77 -10.76
N LYS A 624 48.10 34.84 -10.29
CA LYS A 624 49.54 34.87 -10.55
C LYS A 624 49.78 34.35 -11.97
N GLU A 625 50.47 35.13 -12.79
CA GLU A 625 51.07 34.63 -14.02
C GLU A 625 52.40 33.96 -13.65
N GLU A 626 52.54 32.66 -13.94
CA GLU A 626 53.83 31.97 -13.83
C GLU A 626 54.63 32.21 -15.12
N VAL A 627 55.88 32.65 -14.96
CA VAL A 627 56.74 33.07 -16.09
C VAL A 627 57.59 31.88 -16.54
N GLU A 628 57.05 31.06 -17.44
CA GLU A 628 57.89 30.18 -18.24
C GLU A 628 58.63 30.98 -19.31
N ALA A 629 59.96 30.90 -19.31
CA ALA A 629 60.81 31.73 -20.17
C ALA A 629 61.82 30.90 -20.97
N SER A 630 61.50 30.72 -22.26
CA SER A 630 62.43 30.40 -23.36
C SER A 630 62.99 28.95 -23.41
N LYS A 631 63.41 28.38 -24.55
CA LYS A 631 63.70 28.95 -25.89
C LYS A 631 63.19 28.06 -27.04
N ASP A 632 62.87 28.68 -28.16
CA ASP A 632 62.85 28.03 -29.47
C ASP A 632 64.23 27.48 -29.89
N LYS A 633 64.25 26.27 -30.45
CA LYS A 633 65.09 25.95 -31.62
C LYS A 633 64.65 24.67 -32.34
N LYS A 634 64.21 24.84 -33.59
CA LYS A 634 64.25 23.83 -34.67
C LYS A 634 65.69 23.72 -35.24
N PRO A 635 65.99 22.76 -36.15
CA PRO A 635 65.29 21.50 -36.47
C PRO A 635 66.24 20.26 -36.45
N GLU A 636 65.71 19.04 -36.62
CA GLU A 636 65.93 18.22 -37.84
C GLU A 636 65.22 16.84 -37.78
N SER A 637 65.16 16.20 -38.94
CA SER A 637 64.74 14.80 -39.17
C SER A 637 66.01 13.92 -39.36
N LYS A 638 66.01 12.59 -39.46
CA LYS A 638 64.97 11.59 -39.81
C LYS A 638 65.48 10.17 -39.39
N GLU A 639 64.78 9.11 -39.85
CA GLU A 639 65.17 7.69 -39.89
C GLU A 639 65.12 6.87 -38.58
N ASP A 640 64.96 5.53 -38.60
CA ASP A 640 63.95 4.70 -39.31
C ASP A 640 63.91 3.26 -38.71
N GLY A 641 62.95 2.43 -39.14
CA GLY A 641 62.89 0.98 -38.87
C GLY A 641 61.71 0.55 -37.99
N SER A 642 60.56 0.13 -38.53
CA SER A 642 60.26 -1.17 -39.18
C SER A 642 59.88 -2.30 -38.17
N ALA A 643 58.76 -3.00 -38.27
CA ALA A 643 57.69 -2.97 -39.29
C ALA A 643 56.36 -3.59 -38.77
N MET A 644 55.37 -3.67 -39.68
CA MET A 644 54.10 -4.43 -39.63
C MET A 644 52.93 -3.76 -38.84
N ASP A 645 51.71 -3.65 -39.38
CA ASP A 645 51.29 -3.94 -40.78
C ASP A 645 50.01 -3.20 -41.26
N MET A 646 49.73 -3.39 -42.55
CA MET A 646 48.60 -2.99 -43.42
C MET A 646 47.28 -3.71 -43.06
N SER A 647 46.05 -3.33 -43.44
CA SER A 647 45.41 -2.21 -44.21
C SER A 647 43.86 -2.41 -44.08
N GLU A 648 42.86 -1.90 -44.83
CA GLU A 648 42.50 -0.87 -45.85
C GLU A 648 40.93 -0.90 -45.85
N ASP A 649 40.09 0.10 -46.15
CA ASP A 649 40.15 1.55 -46.45
C ASP A 649 38.72 2.11 -46.08
N SER A 650 38.09 3.22 -46.51
CA SER A 650 38.39 4.25 -47.53
C SER A 650 37.73 5.62 -47.32
N ALA A 651 38.34 6.59 -48.01
CA ALA A 651 37.76 7.77 -48.67
C ALA A 651 36.54 8.52 -48.06
N ALA A 652 36.80 9.71 -47.49
CA ALA A 652 35.97 10.91 -47.70
C ALA A 652 36.40 11.65 -48.99
N PRO A 653 35.75 12.76 -49.42
CA PRO A 653 36.34 14.07 -49.08
C PRO A 653 35.42 15.32 -49.07
N ALA A 654 35.69 16.27 -48.16
CA ALA A 654 35.82 17.75 -48.34
C ALA A 654 34.72 18.55 -49.12
N ASN A 655 34.76 19.89 -49.38
CA ASN A 655 35.55 21.05 -48.92
C ASN A 655 34.78 22.38 -49.21
N LYS A 656 34.97 23.46 -48.42
CA LYS A 656 34.72 24.90 -48.78
C LYS A 656 33.27 25.31 -49.19
N ALA A 657 32.88 26.60 -49.35
CA ALA A 657 33.23 27.86 -48.65
C ALA A 657 32.28 29.02 -49.07
N THR A 658 32.32 30.14 -48.32
CA THR A 658 32.03 31.56 -48.72
C THR A 658 30.63 32.05 -49.13
N GLU A 659 30.28 33.26 -48.63
CA GLU A 659 29.41 34.32 -49.23
C GLU A 659 27.89 34.04 -49.41
N SER A 660 26.94 35.00 -49.51
CA SER A 660 26.78 36.44 -49.14
C SER A 660 25.29 36.86 -49.44
N THR A 661 24.67 38.03 -49.15
CA THR A 661 24.95 39.25 -48.33
C THR A 661 23.63 39.96 -47.93
N ALA A 662 23.58 40.64 -46.75
CA ALA A 662 22.77 41.85 -46.46
C ALA A 662 21.20 41.74 -46.50
N SER A 663 20.37 42.72 -46.09
CA SER A 663 20.58 44.16 -45.79
C SER A 663 19.61 44.75 -44.72
N LEU A 664 20.14 45.63 -43.85
CA LEU A 664 19.68 47.00 -43.46
C LEU A 664 18.18 47.30 -43.18
N LYS A 665 17.78 48.14 -42.21
CA LYS A 665 18.03 49.61 -42.02
C LYS A 665 17.57 50.03 -40.59
N ASP A 666 17.87 51.20 -39.99
CA ASP A 666 18.68 52.40 -40.29
C ASP A 666 19.20 53.02 -38.96
N THR A 667 20.09 54.02 -38.99
CA THR A 667 20.66 54.71 -37.80
C THR A 667 20.14 56.16 -37.62
N PRO A 668 20.59 56.91 -36.58
CA PRO A 668 21.68 57.87 -36.84
C PRO A 668 22.74 58.06 -35.71
N ASN A 669 23.77 58.83 -36.03
CA ASN A 669 24.92 59.28 -35.21
C ASN A 669 24.51 60.44 -34.25
N GLU A 670 25.32 61.06 -33.37
CA GLU A 670 26.79 61.20 -33.30
C GLU A 670 27.28 61.68 -31.91
N THR A 671 28.47 61.25 -31.42
CA THR A 671 29.58 62.10 -30.89
C THR A 671 30.69 61.28 -30.20
N SER A 672 31.93 61.80 -30.22
CA SER A 672 33.13 61.30 -29.51
C SER A 672 33.18 61.87 -28.07
N VAL A 673 34.03 61.48 -27.10
CA VAL A 673 35.50 61.21 -27.11
C VAL A 673 35.90 60.10 -26.06
N PRO A 674 37.14 59.99 -25.52
CA PRO A 674 38.07 58.87 -25.76
C PRO A 674 38.09 57.70 -24.75
N LYS A 675 38.88 56.68 -25.07
CA LYS A 675 39.30 55.58 -24.18
C LYS A 675 40.15 56.06 -22.98
N PRO A 676 39.95 55.50 -21.77
CA PRO A 676 40.99 55.42 -20.73
C PRO A 676 42.10 54.40 -21.05
N VAL A 677 43.19 54.45 -20.31
CA VAL A 677 44.43 53.64 -20.50
C VAL A 677 44.40 52.33 -19.69
N HIS A 678 45.27 51.37 -20.02
CA HIS A 678 45.53 50.14 -19.25
C HIS A 678 45.70 50.37 -17.74
N GLY A 679 45.25 49.41 -16.91
CA GLY A 679 45.63 49.39 -15.49
C GLY A 679 44.77 48.59 -14.51
N GLN A 680 44.30 47.38 -14.85
CA GLN A 680 43.68 46.48 -13.85
C GLN A 680 44.17 45.03 -14.01
N PRO A 681 44.51 44.33 -12.89
CA PRO A 681 44.88 42.92 -12.92
C PRO A 681 43.64 42.05 -13.18
N LYS A 682 43.82 40.93 -13.89
CA LYS A 682 42.76 39.93 -14.07
C LYS A 682 42.52 39.18 -12.75
N THR A 683 41.58 39.66 -11.92
CA THR A 683 41.08 38.86 -10.79
C THR A 683 40.15 37.76 -11.30
N LYS A 684 40.21 36.59 -10.66
CA LYS A 684 39.21 35.54 -10.83
C LYS A 684 38.31 35.55 -9.61
N ARG A 685 37.03 35.86 -9.80
CA ARG A 685 36.03 35.85 -8.73
C ARG A 685 35.80 34.41 -8.28
N VAL A 686 36.09 34.12 -7.01
CA VAL A 686 35.93 32.82 -6.37
C VAL A 686 34.80 32.91 -5.35
N VAL A 687 33.78 32.07 -5.51
CA VAL A 687 32.60 32.06 -4.65
C VAL A 687 32.78 31.04 -3.54
N ARG A 688 32.93 31.50 -2.30
CA ARG A 688 32.88 30.67 -1.10
C ARG A 688 31.45 30.55 -0.60
N LYS A 689 31.19 29.47 0.14
CA LYS A 689 29.87 29.10 0.65
C LYS A 689 30.00 28.56 2.07
N TYR A 690 29.08 28.95 2.92
CA TYR A 690 28.98 28.52 4.30
C TYR A 690 27.57 27.98 4.52
N ASP A 691 27.45 26.69 4.82
CA ASP A 691 26.14 26.07 5.08
C ASP A 691 25.56 26.59 6.41
N LEU A 692 24.26 26.88 6.39
CA LEU A 692 23.51 27.46 7.51
C LEU A 692 22.49 26.44 8.03
N ALA A 693 22.25 26.47 9.34
CA ALA A 693 21.18 25.67 9.94
C ALA A 693 19.81 26.28 9.61
N ILE A 694 18.79 25.42 9.47
CA ILE A 694 17.40 25.84 9.30
C ILE A 694 16.54 25.11 10.33
N LYS A 695 15.73 25.86 11.08
CA LYS A 695 14.65 25.32 11.90
C LYS A 695 13.31 25.57 11.19
N ALA A 696 12.61 24.50 10.84
CA ALA A 696 11.26 24.58 10.27
C ALA A 696 10.19 24.59 11.37
N GLN A 697 9.09 25.27 11.10
CA GLN A 697 7.83 25.25 11.85
C GLN A 697 6.70 25.09 10.82
N THR A 698 6.03 23.95 10.84
CA THR A 698 5.06 23.53 9.81
C THR A 698 3.79 22.98 10.46
N PRO A 699 2.65 22.90 9.74
CA PRO A 699 1.39 22.36 10.27
C PRO A 699 1.36 20.85 10.56
N SER A 700 2.47 20.12 10.35
CA SER A 700 2.62 18.75 10.89
C SER A 700 2.68 18.78 12.41
N HIS A 701 2.09 17.79 13.04
CA HIS A 701 2.09 17.67 14.50
C HIS A 701 3.51 17.42 15.03
N PRO A 702 3.85 17.91 16.24
CA PRO A 702 5.12 17.58 16.87
C PRO A 702 5.27 16.07 17.04
N ARG A 703 6.49 15.55 16.87
CA ARG A 703 6.79 14.11 17.00
C ARG A 703 6.26 13.50 18.30
N GLU A 704 6.34 14.24 19.40
CA GLU A 704 5.82 13.85 20.72
C GLU A 704 4.29 13.63 20.73
N VAL A 705 3.55 14.41 19.93
CA VAL A 705 2.09 14.26 19.74
C VAL A 705 1.77 13.05 18.87
N ILE A 706 2.53 12.86 17.78
CA ILE A 706 2.39 11.68 16.91
C ILE A 706 2.69 10.39 17.69
N GLU A 707 3.74 10.37 18.51
CA GLU A 707 4.10 9.23 19.36
C GLU A 707 3.03 8.99 20.46
N LYS A 708 2.45 10.05 21.07
CA LYS A 708 1.29 9.94 21.98
C LYS A 708 0.06 9.35 21.28
N TRP A 709 -0.30 9.85 20.10
CA TRP A 709 -1.44 9.36 19.33
C TRP A 709 -1.25 7.92 18.86
N ARG A 710 -0.03 7.53 18.48
CA ARG A 710 0.33 6.15 18.10
C ARG A 710 0.26 5.18 19.27
N ALA A 711 0.63 5.60 20.48
CA ALA A 711 0.46 4.80 21.68
C ALA A 711 -1.03 4.57 22.00
N LEU A 712 -1.85 5.63 21.92
CA LEU A 712 -3.30 5.57 22.13
C LEU A 712 -4.00 4.71 21.06
N GLU A 713 -3.59 4.80 19.78
CA GLU A 713 -4.12 3.95 18.71
C GLU A 713 -3.80 2.47 18.95
N LEU A 714 -2.57 2.15 19.37
CA LEU A 714 -2.17 0.78 19.68
C LEU A 714 -2.92 0.22 20.91
N GLU A 715 -3.22 1.05 21.91
CA GLU A 715 -4.05 0.69 23.06
C GLU A 715 -5.48 0.35 22.63
N MET A 716 -6.10 1.20 21.81
CA MET A 716 -7.44 0.94 21.26
C MET A 716 -7.45 -0.28 20.33
N GLU A 717 -6.48 -0.43 19.42
CA GLU A 717 -6.32 -1.60 18.55
C GLU A 717 -6.22 -2.90 19.37
N THR A 718 -5.50 -2.87 20.50
CA THR A 718 -5.36 -4.01 21.41
C THR A 718 -6.67 -4.30 22.16
N SER A 719 -7.40 -3.26 22.58
CA SER A 719 -8.72 -3.40 23.22
C SER A 719 -9.75 -3.99 22.26
N ASP A 720 -9.83 -3.47 21.03
CA ASP A 720 -10.74 -3.95 19.99
C ASP A 720 -10.43 -5.43 19.66
N LYS A 721 -9.15 -5.76 19.46
CA LYS A 721 -8.71 -7.14 19.22
C LYS A 721 -9.02 -8.08 20.38
N LEU A 722 -8.93 -7.64 21.64
CA LEU A 722 -9.31 -8.44 22.81
C LEU A 722 -10.83 -8.73 22.85
N VAL A 723 -11.68 -7.77 22.47
CA VAL A 723 -13.14 -7.97 22.40
C VAL A 723 -13.49 -8.97 21.29
N MET A 724 -12.91 -8.81 20.10
CA MET A 724 -13.07 -9.77 18.99
C MET A 724 -12.59 -11.18 19.39
N ASP A 725 -11.37 -11.30 19.92
CA ASP A 725 -10.79 -12.54 20.44
C ASP A 725 -11.62 -13.20 21.56
N THR A 726 -12.46 -12.43 22.26
CA THR A 726 -13.36 -12.94 23.31
C THR A 726 -14.63 -13.49 22.71
N ALA A 727 -15.25 -12.77 21.75
CA ALA A 727 -16.39 -13.24 20.98
C ALA A 727 -16.07 -14.52 20.19
N ASP A 728 -14.93 -14.58 19.51
CA ASP A 728 -14.48 -15.77 18.78
C ASP A 728 -14.35 -17.01 19.69
N ARG A 729 -14.02 -16.82 20.99
CA ARG A 729 -13.93 -17.93 21.96
C ARG A 729 -15.28 -18.29 22.58
N LYS A 730 -16.23 -17.36 22.66
CA LYS A 730 -17.64 -17.67 22.96
C LYS A 730 -18.23 -18.52 21.84
N ASN A 731 -18.10 -18.06 20.59
CA ASN A 731 -18.60 -18.75 19.40
C ASN A 731 -17.97 -20.15 19.23
N ALA A 732 -16.67 -20.29 19.45
CA ALA A 732 -15.99 -21.59 19.37
C ALA A 732 -16.33 -22.57 20.52
N LEU A 733 -16.91 -22.07 21.62
CA LEU A 733 -17.49 -22.91 22.68
C LEU A 733 -18.91 -23.35 22.29
N GLU A 734 -19.73 -22.42 21.78
CA GLU A 734 -21.08 -22.65 21.27
C GLU A 734 -21.10 -23.68 20.12
N GLU A 735 -20.22 -23.50 19.13
CA GLU A 735 -20.02 -24.44 18.02
C GLU A 735 -19.63 -25.84 18.52
N TYR A 736 -18.67 -25.93 19.46
CA TYR A 736 -18.25 -27.21 20.01
C TYR A 736 -19.37 -27.92 20.77
N ILE A 737 -20.24 -27.19 21.48
CA ILE A 737 -21.39 -27.76 22.18
C ILE A 737 -22.37 -28.40 21.20
N TYR A 738 -22.80 -27.65 20.18
CA TYR A 738 -23.77 -28.14 19.19
C TYR A 738 -23.21 -29.26 18.31
N GLU A 739 -21.97 -29.12 17.82
CA GLU A 739 -21.33 -30.13 16.99
C GLU A 739 -21.09 -31.43 17.77
N THR A 740 -20.67 -31.34 19.03
CA THR A 740 -20.41 -32.51 19.88
C THR A 740 -21.71 -33.22 20.29
N ARG A 741 -22.77 -32.49 20.65
CA ARG A 741 -24.09 -33.08 20.96
C ARG A 741 -24.60 -33.91 19.78
N SER A 742 -24.62 -33.32 18.58
CA SER A 742 -25.02 -34.00 17.35
C SER A 742 -24.19 -35.26 17.08
N LYS A 743 -22.87 -35.19 17.26
CA LYS A 743 -22.00 -36.37 17.13
C LYS A 743 -22.29 -37.47 18.15
N LEU A 744 -22.52 -37.13 19.42
CA LEU A 744 -22.84 -38.10 20.50
C LEU A 744 -24.18 -38.81 20.30
N GLU A 745 -25.15 -38.14 19.70
CA GLU A 745 -26.45 -38.73 19.33
C GLU A 745 -26.36 -39.57 18.04
N MET A 746 -25.39 -39.26 17.17
CA MET A 746 -25.15 -39.93 15.89
C MET A 746 -23.82 -40.71 15.89
N ALA A 747 -22.82 -40.21 15.14
CA ALA A 747 -21.64 -40.95 14.71
C ALA A 747 -20.71 -41.45 15.84
N TRP A 748 -20.74 -40.84 17.02
CA TRP A 748 -19.93 -41.22 18.17
C TRP A 748 -20.60 -42.23 19.11
N THR A 749 -21.88 -42.57 18.90
CA THR A 749 -22.67 -43.45 19.79
C THR A 749 -21.97 -44.77 20.15
N GLU A 750 -21.20 -45.37 19.23
CA GLU A 750 -20.50 -46.64 19.45
C GLU A 750 -19.11 -46.48 20.12
N TYR A 751 -18.58 -45.26 20.21
CA TYR A 751 -17.19 -44.94 20.61
C TYR A 751 -17.08 -44.37 22.04
N ILE A 752 -18.20 -44.33 22.76
CA ILE A 752 -18.35 -43.95 24.17
C ILE A 752 -19.30 -44.94 24.86
N ILE A 753 -19.13 -45.17 26.16
CA ILE A 753 -20.05 -46.00 26.96
C ILE A 753 -21.30 -45.18 27.26
N ASP A 754 -22.49 -45.79 27.23
CA ASP A 754 -23.75 -45.03 27.33
C ASP A 754 -23.90 -44.21 28.62
N ALA A 755 -23.34 -44.67 29.74
CA ALA A 755 -23.29 -43.89 30.98
C ALA A 755 -22.46 -42.59 30.84
N ASP A 756 -21.26 -42.70 30.25
CA ASP A 756 -20.39 -41.54 29.99
C ASP A 756 -21.02 -40.61 28.94
N ARG A 757 -21.73 -41.19 27.96
CA ARG A 757 -22.46 -40.46 26.91
C ARG A 757 -23.59 -39.61 27.51
N GLN A 758 -24.42 -40.20 28.37
CA GLN A 758 -25.48 -39.47 29.08
C GLN A 758 -24.90 -38.39 30.00
N ALA A 759 -23.80 -38.68 30.71
CA ALA A 759 -23.12 -37.70 31.57
C ALA A 759 -22.54 -36.52 30.76
N PHE A 760 -21.94 -36.78 29.60
CA PHE A 760 -21.39 -35.73 28.74
C PHE A 760 -22.49 -34.91 28.07
N LEU A 761 -23.58 -35.52 27.60
CA LEU A 761 -24.76 -34.80 27.10
C LEU A 761 -25.37 -33.87 28.15
N ALA A 762 -25.42 -34.30 29.42
CA ALA A 762 -25.88 -33.45 30.52
C ALA A 762 -24.93 -32.28 30.81
N GLU A 763 -23.61 -32.49 30.77
CA GLU A 763 -22.61 -31.42 30.96
C GLU A 763 -22.61 -30.43 29.78
N LEU A 764 -22.87 -30.89 28.55
CA LEU A 764 -23.04 -30.04 27.36
C LEU A 764 -24.26 -29.13 27.49
N SER A 765 -25.42 -29.65 27.91
CA SER A 765 -26.61 -28.84 28.15
C SER A 765 -26.42 -27.86 29.31
N LYS A 766 -25.78 -28.28 30.41
CA LYS A 766 -25.40 -27.38 31.51
C LYS A 766 -24.45 -26.26 31.05
N MET A 767 -23.56 -26.53 30.09
CA MET A 767 -22.66 -25.50 29.53
C MET A 767 -23.38 -24.54 28.58
N GLU A 768 -24.40 -25.01 27.86
CA GLU A 768 -25.31 -24.16 27.06
C GLU A 768 -26.17 -23.26 27.95
N ASP A 769 -26.79 -23.82 29.00
CA ASP A 769 -27.54 -23.06 30.01
C ASP A 769 -26.66 -21.99 30.66
N TRP A 770 -25.39 -22.31 30.94
CA TRP A 770 -24.41 -21.34 31.43
C TRP A 770 -24.09 -20.26 30.39
N LEU A 771 -23.86 -20.63 29.13
CA LEU A 771 -23.47 -19.72 28.04
C LEU A 771 -24.51 -18.62 27.76
N TYR A 772 -25.80 -18.94 27.95
CA TYR A 772 -26.92 -18.00 27.83
C TYR A 772 -27.39 -17.41 29.17
N SER A 773 -26.59 -17.55 30.24
CA SER A 773 -26.85 -16.92 31.54
C SER A 773 -25.58 -16.28 32.14
N GLU A 774 -24.98 -16.87 33.18
CA GLU A 774 -23.77 -16.34 33.84
C GLU A 774 -22.57 -16.22 32.88
N GLY A 775 -22.56 -17.02 31.81
CA GLY A 775 -21.57 -17.06 30.75
C GLY A 775 -21.79 -16.09 29.60
N GLU A 776 -22.83 -15.25 29.61
CA GLU A 776 -23.14 -14.42 28.44
C GLU A 776 -22.04 -13.40 28.10
N ASP A 777 -21.44 -12.78 29.12
CA ASP A 777 -20.44 -11.71 29.00
C ASP A 777 -19.26 -11.93 29.95
N THR A 778 -18.47 -12.98 29.70
CA THR A 778 -17.29 -13.33 30.50
C THR A 778 -15.96 -13.14 29.75
N THR A 779 -14.84 -13.28 30.47
CA THR A 779 -13.51 -13.06 29.87
C THR A 779 -13.08 -14.21 28.97
N LYS A 780 -12.26 -13.91 27.95
CA LYS A 780 -11.62 -14.87 27.04
C LYS A 780 -11.06 -16.13 27.73
N SER A 781 -10.48 -15.98 28.92
CA SER A 781 -9.91 -17.11 29.67
C SER A 781 -10.96 -18.10 30.18
N VAL A 782 -12.17 -17.64 30.53
CA VAL A 782 -13.24 -18.52 31.01
C VAL A 782 -13.79 -19.37 29.87
N TYR A 783 -14.09 -18.77 28.71
CA TYR A 783 -14.50 -19.54 27.52
C TYR A 783 -13.43 -20.57 27.10
N VAL A 784 -12.14 -20.22 27.15
CA VAL A 784 -11.05 -21.15 26.86
C VAL A 784 -10.95 -22.28 27.90
N GLN A 785 -11.17 -21.99 29.19
CA GLN A 785 -11.20 -23.02 30.24
C GLN A 785 -12.38 -23.98 30.04
N ASN A 786 -13.58 -23.46 29.78
CA ASN A 786 -14.80 -24.26 29.57
C ASN A 786 -14.69 -25.11 28.29
N LEU A 787 -14.16 -24.56 27.20
CA LEU A 787 -13.90 -25.32 25.97
C LEU A 787 -12.86 -26.44 26.19
N ASN A 788 -11.80 -26.16 26.96
CA ASN A 788 -10.78 -27.17 27.28
C ASN A 788 -11.31 -28.26 28.25
N HIS A 789 -12.28 -27.94 29.11
CA HIS A 789 -13.00 -28.90 29.95
C HIS A 789 -13.85 -29.86 29.12
N LEU A 790 -14.71 -29.33 28.23
CA LEU A 790 -15.50 -30.19 27.33
C LEU A 790 -14.60 -31.04 26.41
N LYS A 791 -13.47 -30.50 25.94
CA LYS A 791 -12.50 -31.25 25.12
C LYS A 791 -11.82 -32.41 25.83
N GLN A 792 -11.59 -32.32 27.15
CA GLN A 792 -11.08 -33.47 27.90
C GLN A 792 -12.05 -34.67 27.90
N MET A 793 -13.36 -34.42 27.70
CA MET A 793 -14.37 -35.47 27.55
C MET A 793 -14.56 -35.90 26.10
N GLY A 794 -14.61 -34.95 25.14
CA GLY A 794 -14.92 -35.21 23.74
C GLY A 794 -13.75 -35.66 22.86
N ASP A 795 -12.54 -35.13 23.07
CA ASP A 795 -11.39 -35.41 22.20
C ASP A 795 -10.95 -36.90 22.22
N PRO A 796 -11.04 -37.65 23.35
CA PRO A 796 -10.83 -39.10 23.35
C PRO A 796 -11.84 -39.88 22.48
N VAL A 797 -13.10 -39.43 22.45
CA VAL A 797 -14.16 -40.06 21.63
C VAL A 797 -13.94 -39.74 20.15
N ALA A 798 -13.64 -38.47 19.84
CA ALA A 798 -13.25 -38.01 18.51
C ALA A 798 -12.04 -38.78 17.96
N PHE A 799 -11.06 -39.07 18.83
CA PHE A 799 -9.88 -39.85 18.51
C PHE A 799 -10.24 -41.30 18.16
N ARG A 800 -10.99 -42.02 19.03
CA ARG A 800 -11.44 -43.40 18.76
C ARG A 800 -12.24 -43.50 17.46
N TYR A 801 -13.13 -42.53 17.20
CA TYR A 801 -13.90 -42.43 15.97
C TYR A 801 -13.00 -42.26 14.72
N ARG A 802 -12.10 -41.28 14.73
CA ARG A 802 -11.19 -41.01 13.59
C ARG A 802 -10.26 -42.19 13.32
N GLU A 803 -9.69 -42.79 14.36
CA GLU A 803 -8.84 -43.97 14.24
C GLU A 803 -9.59 -45.17 13.62
N TRP A 804 -10.91 -45.28 13.79
CA TRP A 804 -11.70 -46.34 13.19
C TRP A 804 -11.87 -46.19 11.67
N ASP A 805 -12.02 -44.98 11.15
CA ASP A 805 -12.11 -44.70 9.70
C ASP A 805 -10.74 -44.68 9.01
N GLU A 806 -9.71 -44.14 9.67
CA GLU A 806 -8.39 -43.96 9.06
C GLU A 806 -7.49 -45.20 9.14
N ARG A 807 -7.55 -46.00 10.22
CA ARG A 807 -6.69 -47.19 10.39
C ARG A 807 -6.83 -48.22 9.26
N PRO A 808 -8.03 -48.57 8.74
CA PRO A 808 -8.15 -49.48 7.60
C PRO A 808 -7.50 -48.96 6.32
N ARG A 809 -7.37 -47.64 6.16
CA ARG A 809 -6.66 -47.02 5.02
C ARG A 809 -5.14 -47.15 5.21
N ALA A 810 -4.63 -46.88 6.41
CA ALA A 810 -3.23 -47.09 6.77
C ALA A 810 -2.80 -48.56 6.65
N GLU A 811 -3.64 -49.49 7.12
CA GLU A 811 -3.42 -50.93 7.01
C GLU A 811 -3.33 -51.37 5.53
N ARG A 812 -4.30 -50.95 4.70
CA ARG A 812 -4.30 -51.26 3.27
C ARG A 812 -3.04 -50.75 2.57
N MET A 813 -2.70 -49.48 2.81
CA MET A 813 -1.46 -48.87 2.30
C MET A 813 -0.19 -49.57 2.79
N PHE A 814 -0.20 -50.19 3.97
CA PHE A 814 0.91 -51.04 4.43
C PHE A 814 0.96 -52.34 3.62
N ARG A 815 -0.17 -53.05 3.52
CA ARG A 815 -0.29 -54.35 2.84
C ARG A 815 0.06 -54.25 1.36
N GLU A 816 -0.41 -53.20 0.67
CA GLU A 816 -0.05 -52.91 -0.73
C GLU A 816 1.47 -52.77 -0.91
N TYR A 817 2.13 -52.00 -0.03
CA TYR A 817 3.58 -51.85 -0.08
C TYR A 817 4.30 -53.19 0.18
N ALA A 818 3.96 -53.89 1.26
CA ALA A 818 4.56 -55.19 1.58
C ALA A 818 4.37 -56.23 0.45
N ASN A 819 3.16 -56.30 -0.14
CA ASN A 819 2.87 -57.19 -1.26
C ASN A 819 3.64 -56.80 -2.52
N SER A 820 3.76 -55.50 -2.85
CA SER A 820 4.56 -55.05 -3.99
C SER A 820 6.05 -55.43 -3.88
N VAL A 821 6.58 -55.47 -2.65
CA VAL A 821 7.95 -55.95 -2.37
C VAL A 821 8.04 -57.46 -2.57
N LEU A 822 7.12 -58.25 -2.00
CA LEU A 822 7.11 -59.71 -2.13
C LEU A 822 6.92 -60.16 -3.59
N ILE A 823 5.98 -59.58 -4.32
CA ILE A 823 5.77 -59.83 -5.76
C ILE A 823 7.02 -59.42 -6.54
N GLY A 824 7.66 -58.30 -6.18
CA GLY A 824 8.92 -57.88 -6.78
C GLY A 824 10.10 -58.83 -6.52
N LEU A 825 10.11 -59.57 -5.40
CA LEU A 825 11.10 -60.62 -5.13
C LEU A 825 10.81 -61.92 -5.89
N GLN A 826 9.53 -62.22 -6.14
CA GLN A 826 9.07 -63.44 -6.80
C GLN A 826 9.00 -63.32 -8.34
N ALA A 827 9.18 -62.12 -8.90
CA ALA A 827 9.18 -61.90 -10.34
C ALA A 827 10.43 -62.46 -11.02
N GLU A 828 10.27 -63.41 -11.94
CA GLU A 828 11.35 -64.02 -12.73
C GLU A 828 11.92 -63.09 -13.84
N ASP A 829 11.74 -61.77 -13.71
CA ASP A 829 12.16 -60.75 -14.69
C ASP A 829 13.66 -60.36 -14.60
N GLY A 830 14.39 -60.95 -13.65
CA GLY A 830 15.82 -60.70 -13.44
C GLY A 830 16.15 -59.31 -12.85
N ARG A 831 15.17 -58.55 -12.34
CA ARG A 831 15.36 -57.22 -11.74
C ARG A 831 16.39 -57.19 -10.61
N TYR A 832 16.41 -58.20 -9.74
CA TYR A 832 17.26 -58.27 -8.52
C TYR A 832 18.40 -59.29 -8.60
N ALA A 833 18.65 -59.91 -9.76
CA ALA A 833 19.65 -60.98 -9.93
C ALA A 833 21.12 -60.58 -9.65
N HIS A 834 21.38 -59.29 -9.38
CA HIS A 834 22.68 -58.74 -8.99
C HIS A 834 22.82 -58.47 -7.47
N ILE A 835 21.76 -58.69 -6.69
CA ILE A 835 21.74 -58.53 -5.24
C ILE A 835 22.06 -59.89 -4.60
N PRO A 836 22.91 -59.97 -3.55
CA PRO A 836 23.19 -61.23 -2.87
C PRO A 836 21.91 -61.89 -2.32
N ALA A 837 21.81 -63.22 -2.42
CA ALA A 837 20.65 -63.97 -1.93
C ALA A 837 20.36 -63.67 -0.45
N GLU A 838 21.38 -63.64 0.42
CA GLU A 838 21.23 -63.27 1.82
C GLU A 838 20.56 -61.90 2.04
N ASP A 839 20.79 -60.93 1.16
CA ASP A 839 20.22 -59.59 1.28
C ASP A 839 18.75 -59.56 0.83
N LEU A 840 18.37 -60.41 -0.13
CA LEU A 840 16.98 -60.63 -0.53
C LEU A 840 16.22 -61.41 0.56
N GLU A 841 16.85 -62.41 1.18
CA GLU A 841 16.31 -63.13 2.35
C GLU A 841 16.11 -62.19 3.56
N LYS A 842 17.05 -61.27 3.84
CA LYS A 842 16.90 -60.23 4.87
C LYS A 842 15.70 -59.32 4.59
N VAL A 843 15.48 -58.92 3.33
CA VAL A 843 14.30 -58.14 2.91
C VAL A 843 13.02 -58.95 3.14
N GLU A 844 12.96 -60.19 2.66
CA GLU A 844 11.77 -61.04 2.82
C GLU A 844 11.45 -61.30 4.30
N ALA A 845 12.47 -61.57 5.12
CA ALA A 845 12.33 -61.81 6.55
C ALA A 845 11.78 -60.57 7.30
N GLU A 846 12.29 -59.37 7.03
CA GLU A 846 11.78 -58.16 7.69
C GLU A 846 10.36 -57.79 7.19
N VAL A 847 10.05 -58.00 5.91
CA VAL A 847 8.68 -57.83 5.38
C VAL A 847 7.72 -58.80 6.06
N ARG A 848 8.04 -60.11 6.11
CA ARG A 848 7.21 -61.12 6.80
C ARG A 848 7.04 -60.79 8.28
N LYS A 849 8.11 -60.40 8.98
CA LYS A 849 8.09 -59.97 10.39
C LYS A 849 7.17 -58.79 10.63
N LYS A 850 7.23 -57.73 9.80
CA LYS A 850 6.37 -56.55 9.94
C LYS A 850 4.92 -56.81 9.51
N VAL A 851 4.68 -57.67 8.52
CA VAL A 851 3.33 -58.14 8.16
C VAL A 851 2.71 -58.98 9.30
N ASN A 852 3.49 -59.84 9.96
CA ASN A 852 3.04 -60.58 11.14
C ASN A 852 2.70 -59.64 12.30
N TRP A 853 3.55 -58.65 12.59
CA TRP A 853 3.24 -57.60 13.58
C TRP A 853 1.95 -56.85 13.25
N LEU A 854 1.71 -56.50 11.98
CA LEU A 854 0.48 -55.85 11.55
C LEU A 854 -0.74 -56.76 11.77
N ASN A 855 -0.64 -58.04 11.37
CA ASN A 855 -1.71 -59.03 11.57
C ASN A 855 -2.04 -59.23 13.06
N GLU A 856 -1.03 -59.32 13.92
CA GLU A 856 -1.23 -59.43 15.37
C GLU A 856 -1.85 -58.16 15.97
N SER A 857 -1.41 -56.98 15.53
CA SER A 857 -1.86 -55.70 16.09
C SER A 857 -3.28 -55.35 15.66
N ILE A 858 -3.62 -55.59 14.38
CA ILE A 858 -4.99 -55.48 13.87
C ILE A 858 -5.88 -56.58 14.46
N GLY A 859 -5.38 -57.81 14.62
CA GLY A 859 -6.11 -58.89 15.28
C GLY A 859 -6.50 -58.56 16.73
N LYS A 860 -5.58 -57.99 17.51
CA LYS A 860 -5.84 -57.47 18.86
C LYS A 860 -6.84 -56.30 18.81
N GLN A 861 -6.61 -55.31 17.94
CA GLN A 861 -7.49 -54.14 17.81
C GLN A 861 -8.94 -54.51 17.41
N ASN A 862 -9.14 -55.51 16.55
CA ASN A 862 -10.45 -55.99 16.13
C ASN A 862 -11.17 -56.84 17.20
N SER A 863 -10.47 -57.25 18.26
CA SER A 863 -11.05 -57.94 19.42
C SER A 863 -11.50 -57.00 20.55
N MET A 864 -11.24 -55.69 20.42
CA MET A 864 -11.61 -54.66 21.39
C MET A 864 -12.89 -53.95 20.97
N GLU A 865 -13.68 -53.48 21.95
CA GLU A 865 -14.90 -52.72 21.69
C GLU A 865 -14.56 -51.29 21.26
N ARG A 866 -15.41 -50.69 20.41
CA ARG A 866 -15.12 -49.39 19.76
C ARG A 866 -14.96 -48.20 20.71
N HIS A 867 -15.48 -48.32 21.93
CA HIS A 867 -15.36 -47.32 22.99
C HIS A 867 -14.12 -47.50 23.88
N GLN A 868 -13.31 -48.54 23.67
CA GLN A 868 -12.07 -48.76 24.40
C GLN A 868 -10.90 -48.02 23.73
N ASP A 869 -9.81 -47.79 24.47
CA ASP A 869 -8.63 -47.12 23.93
C ASP A 869 -7.91 -47.98 22.88
N VAL A 870 -7.39 -47.33 21.84
CA VAL A 870 -6.87 -48.01 20.66
C VAL A 870 -5.54 -48.72 20.92
N PHE A 871 -5.45 -50.00 20.54
CA PHE A 871 -4.23 -50.80 20.67
C PHE A 871 -3.15 -50.40 19.65
N VAL A 872 -3.56 -49.96 18.45
CA VAL A 872 -2.65 -49.50 17.40
C VAL A 872 -3.25 -48.33 16.63
N THR A 873 -2.45 -47.27 16.45
CA THR A 873 -2.88 -46.05 15.74
C THR A 873 -2.53 -46.10 14.25
N ASN A 874 -3.24 -45.30 13.45
CA ASN A 874 -2.90 -44.98 12.07
C ASN A 874 -1.42 -44.52 11.94
N GLU A 875 -0.92 -43.74 12.89
CA GLU A 875 0.43 -43.20 12.94
C GLU A 875 1.47 -44.29 13.19
N THR A 876 1.20 -45.22 14.11
CA THR A 876 2.10 -46.35 14.38
C THR A 876 2.23 -47.24 13.14
N ILE A 877 1.13 -47.52 12.43
CA ILE A 877 1.15 -48.28 11.18
C ILE A 877 1.93 -47.53 10.09
N ASN A 878 1.70 -46.22 9.95
CA ASN A 878 2.42 -45.39 8.98
C ASN A 878 3.92 -45.21 9.31
N GLN A 879 4.28 -45.17 10.60
CA GLN A 879 5.68 -45.17 11.06
C GLN A 879 6.34 -46.50 10.77
N GLU A 880 5.68 -47.63 11.03
CA GLU A 880 6.23 -48.95 10.71
C GLU A 880 6.30 -49.22 9.20
N LYS A 881 5.40 -48.64 8.40
CA LYS A 881 5.53 -48.62 6.92
C LYS A 881 6.80 -47.88 6.49
N LYS A 882 7.09 -46.71 7.10
CA LYS A 882 8.32 -45.94 6.86
C LYS A 882 9.57 -46.73 7.31
N ASN A 883 9.53 -47.37 8.47
CA ASN A 883 10.62 -48.20 8.97
C ASN A 883 10.93 -49.36 8.00
N LEU A 884 9.89 -50.07 7.54
CA LEU A 884 10.04 -51.12 6.53
C LEU A 884 10.63 -50.57 5.23
N PHE A 885 10.13 -49.44 4.72
CA PHE A 885 10.69 -48.78 3.54
C PHE A 885 12.18 -48.42 3.71
N HIS A 886 12.59 -47.92 4.88
CA HIS A 886 13.98 -47.57 5.17
C HIS A 886 14.92 -48.78 5.25
N VAL A 887 14.43 -49.98 5.57
CA VAL A 887 15.23 -51.22 5.51
C VAL A 887 15.25 -51.81 4.09
N VAL A 888 14.09 -51.87 3.44
CA VAL A 888 13.91 -52.54 2.14
C VAL A 888 14.51 -51.75 0.98
N ASN A 889 14.22 -50.44 0.90
CA ASN A 889 14.56 -49.66 -0.28
C ASN A 889 16.08 -49.57 -0.53
N PRO A 890 16.96 -49.33 0.46
CA PRO A 890 18.42 -49.28 0.22
C PRO A 890 19.04 -50.61 -0.20
N ILE A 891 18.34 -51.74 0.00
CA ILE A 891 18.77 -53.06 -0.49
C ILE A 891 18.31 -53.25 -1.93
N LEU A 892 17.02 -53.06 -2.20
CA LEU A 892 16.46 -53.28 -3.54
C LEU A 892 16.84 -52.20 -4.57
N SER A 893 17.28 -51.01 -4.13
CA SER A 893 17.78 -49.94 -5.00
C SER A 893 19.29 -50.00 -5.28
N LYS A 894 19.98 -51.10 -4.91
CA LYS A 894 21.40 -51.29 -5.27
C LYS A 894 21.54 -51.34 -6.80
N PRO A 895 22.44 -50.56 -7.42
CA PRO A 895 22.59 -50.56 -8.88
C PRO A 895 23.22 -51.84 -9.41
N LYS A 896 22.86 -52.24 -10.64
CA LYS A 896 23.48 -53.36 -11.35
C LYS A 896 24.98 -53.06 -11.63
N PRO A 897 25.91 -53.98 -11.35
CA PRO A 897 27.33 -53.78 -11.63
C PRO A 897 27.57 -53.73 -13.15
N ALA A 898 28.40 -52.77 -13.60
CA ALA A 898 28.69 -52.59 -15.01
C ALA A 898 29.52 -53.75 -15.59
N SER A 899 29.09 -54.30 -16.73
CA SER A 899 29.79 -55.38 -17.43
C SER A 899 31.09 -54.87 -18.11
N LYS A 900 32.14 -55.69 -18.04
CA LYS A 900 33.39 -55.49 -18.80
C LYS A 900 33.40 -56.37 -20.06
N LYS A 901 34.14 -55.93 -21.08
CA LYS A 901 34.24 -56.56 -22.41
C LYS A 901 35.55 -57.33 -22.62
N GLU A 902 35.54 -58.22 -23.64
CA GLU A 902 36.69 -58.79 -24.37
C GLU A 902 37.60 -59.73 -23.51
N ASP A 903 38.31 -60.77 -24.00
CA ASP A 903 38.58 -61.34 -25.35
C ASP A 903 39.13 -62.81 -25.17
N LYS A 904 39.30 -63.75 -26.12
CA LYS A 904 38.94 -63.95 -27.56
C LYS A 904 39.09 -65.47 -27.94
N SER A 905 38.71 -65.84 -29.18
CA SER A 905 39.07 -67.09 -29.92
C SER A 905 38.33 -68.39 -29.52
N ALA A 906 38.02 -69.36 -30.42
CA ALA A 906 38.28 -69.47 -31.87
C ALA A 906 37.13 -70.19 -32.65
N THR A 907 37.08 -69.97 -33.97
CA THR A 907 36.19 -70.59 -34.99
C THR A 907 36.70 -72.00 -35.45
N PRO A 908 35.97 -72.84 -36.24
CA PRO A 908 35.13 -72.49 -37.41
C PRO A 908 33.82 -73.28 -37.70
N GLN A 909 33.10 -72.81 -38.73
CA GLN A 909 32.04 -73.43 -39.56
C GLN A 909 32.62 -74.48 -40.57
N PRO A 910 31.87 -75.06 -41.58
CA PRO A 910 30.43 -75.01 -41.94
C PRO A 910 29.75 -76.37 -42.29
N SER A 911 28.41 -76.38 -42.46
CA SER A 911 27.71 -76.97 -43.64
C SER A 911 26.20 -76.60 -43.61
N ALA A 912 25.46 -76.77 -44.72
CA ALA A 912 24.12 -76.17 -44.91
C ALA A 912 23.08 -77.06 -45.61
N SER A 913 21.78 -76.81 -45.37
CA SER A 913 20.66 -77.15 -46.29
C SER A 913 19.32 -76.50 -45.87
N THR A 914 18.54 -76.04 -46.85
CA THR A 914 17.15 -75.50 -46.80
C THR A 914 16.29 -76.23 -47.86
N PRO A 915 14.95 -76.01 -48.02
CA PRO A 915 13.90 -75.46 -47.15
C PRO A 915 12.74 -76.52 -46.95
N PRO A 916 11.44 -76.20 -46.66
CA PRO A 916 10.49 -75.53 -47.58
C PRO A 916 9.49 -74.52 -46.94
N ASP A 917 8.63 -73.94 -47.79
CA ASP A 917 7.61 -72.87 -47.56
C ASP A 917 6.28 -73.35 -46.91
N GLY A 918 5.31 -72.49 -46.51
CA GLY A 918 5.30 -71.02 -46.34
C GLY A 918 3.90 -70.33 -46.44
N ASN A 919 3.84 -69.05 -46.03
CA ASN A 919 2.94 -67.94 -46.45
C ASN A 919 1.41 -67.92 -46.15
N ALA A 920 0.90 -66.87 -45.45
CA ALA A 920 -0.20 -65.95 -45.89
C ALA A 920 -0.74 -64.96 -44.82
N GLY A 921 -0.88 -63.66 -45.15
CA GLY A 921 -2.07 -62.81 -44.87
C GLY A 921 -2.35 -62.12 -43.50
N GLN A 922 -2.02 -60.83 -43.42
CA GLN A 922 -2.71 -59.64 -42.80
C GLN A 922 -4.20 -59.69 -42.31
N PRO A 923 -4.75 -58.67 -41.58
CA PRO A 923 -4.16 -57.51 -40.85
C PRO A 923 -4.69 -57.33 -39.37
N PRO A 924 -5.21 -56.17 -38.83
CA PRO A 924 -4.48 -55.45 -37.77
C PRO A 924 -5.24 -54.97 -36.50
N ALA A 925 -4.44 -54.52 -35.52
CA ALA A 925 -4.63 -53.40 -34.58
C ALA A 925 -5.96 -53.14 -33.82
N GLY A 926 -5.88 -53.20 -32.48
CA GLY A 926 -6.74 -52.53 -31.50
C GLY A 926 -6.31 -52.91 -30.06
N GLY A 927 -6.31 -52.04 -29.05
CA GLY A 927 -6.53 -50.59 -29.06
C GLY A 927 -7.54 -50.11 -28.02
N GLU A 928 -7.24 -50.21 -26.72
CA GLU A 928 -8.06 -49.64 -25.64
C GLU A 928 -7.22 -48.73 -24.74
N GLU A 929 -7.60 -47.45 -24.69
CA GLU A 929 -7.18 -46.50 -23.64
C GLU A 929 -8.29 -46.36 -22.58
N VAL A 930 -7.90 -45.83 -21.42
CA VAL A 930 -8.76 -45.65 -20.25
C VAL A 930 -9.85 -44.60 -20.52
N MET A 931 -11.08 -44.86 -20.06
CA MET A 931 -12.12 -43.82 -19.88
C MET A 931 -12.42 -43.63 -18.39
N GLU A 932 -12.29 -42.40 -17.93
CA GLU A 932 -12.98 -41.91 -16.73
C GLU A 932 -14.47 -41.68 -17.08
N VAL A 933 -15.37 -41.81 -16.11
CA VAL A 933 -16.81 -41.61 -16.31
C VAL A 933 -17.34 -40.59 -15.31
N ASP A 934 -17.63 -39.40 -15.82
CA ASP A 934 -18.46 -38.39 -15.16
C ASP A 934 -19.94 -38.76 -15.38
N THR A 935 -20.79 -38.64 -14.35
CA THR A 935 -22.21 -39.05 -14.45
C THR A 935 -23.14 -37.85 -14.49
N ASN A 936 -23.81 -37.63 -15.62
CA ASN A 936 -24.85 -36.61 -15.75
C ASN A 936 -25.96 -37.08 -16.70
N ALA A 937 -27.21 -37.03 -16.25
CA ALA A 937 -28.42 -37.42 -16.99
C ALA A 937 -29.57 -36.52 -16.49
N SER A 938 -30.09 -35.54 -17.24
CA SER A 938 -30.76 -35.55 -18.56
C SER A 938 -32.27 -35.83 -18.47
N GLU A 939 -33.09 -34.84 -18.82
CA GLU A 939 -34.41 -35.07 -19.43
C GLU A 939 -34.85 -33.84 -20.26
N GLU A 940 -36.01 -33.95 -20.93
CA GLU A 940 -36.25 -33.29 -22.23
C GLU A 940 -36.87 -31.88 -22.22
N LYS A 941 -36.80 -31.23 -23.39
CA LYS A 941 -37.46 -29.96 -23.71
C LYS A 941 -38.99 -30.09 -23.73
N ARG A 942 -39.69 -29.02 -23.36
CA ARG A 942 -40.93 -28.58 -24.04
C ARG A 942 -41.06 -27.06 -24.00
N GLU A 943 -41.58 -26.49 -25.08
CA GLU A 943 -41.89 -25.07 -25.23
C GLU A 943 -43.40 -24.85 -25.00
N MET A 944 -43.80 -23.80 -24.28
CA MET A 944 -44.94 -22.97 -24.67
C MET A 944 -45.10 -21.67 -23.85
N GLU A 945 -45.58 -20.66 -24.57
CA GLU A 945 -46.26 -19.42 -24.15
C GLU A 945 -47.58 -19.74 -23.37
N VAL A 946 -48.29 -18.84 -22.67
CA VAL A 946 -48.12 -17.41 -22.29
C VAL A 946 -49.05 -17.10 -21.10
N ASP A 947 -48.62 -16.23 -20.17
CA ASP A 947 -49.31 -15.03 -19.62
C ASP A 947 -48.50 -14.42 -18.46
#